data_AF-A0A6M3MIX7-F1
#
_entry.id   AF-A0A6M3MIX7-F1
#
_cell.length_a   1.000
_cell.length_b   1.000
_cell.length_c   1.000
_cell.angle_alpha   90.00
_cell.angle_beta   90.00
_cell.angle_gamma   90.00
#
_symmetry.space_group_name_H-M   'P 1'
#
loop_
_entity.id
_entity.type
_entity.pdbx_description
1 polymer ?
#
loop_
_entity_poly.entity_id
_entity_poly.type
_entity_poly.pdbx_seq_one_letter_code
_entity_poly.pdbx_strand_id
1 'polypeptide(L)'
;MPTPTTVGPSDVALDGIQASVQRTYQRKAFFALGRHWVFYVNDAGFLVYDSSLGNSETWYGPTVFENQDDGSEFTVFLQETAPTAYVHLVRASSTGSTPIYYHRGTLAADGTISWDAEDEAAPFDLGWEYENLGICMGYDGYIYIVYTKVDAGDPNVCTPYVCQSTTNDGSWTTGTGYPLQITAVEDASWIPLVSPYGTEVIVVYTTAGGDILSRLLSGGAWGVPVDSGFDIGQDAQKISITSERVKSGATWSARAAYVAFQAADWDLYCIRYESDAWQAAPANVIEVIGAFREANPMLSILDTGDEDPTVDDHPPATLYCFWTPTADAPTAEKVTYRVSRDLGDTWTNEAGADAAVEWIDETLDGFEVQASGSAYLFSSSDYDNARSYIGIVYMVHRMPPALRHAALGFEDPSEDLPGEFIVRQRGSADLGAGFDGQASVDLAASFSAQAGPRNLPGEFIVRHTAALNLKGEFFVTNAASSNLLGELVVRHIGTPLNLHGAFVVNQGSVDLYAEFEVNQSSEDLYGEYIVRHEQDENLKAVFLVIDLGDLDLKGQFFVRNAGSVNLKGEFIVSHAASEDLLAYFNVTQAVNLRGIFDVRQPGATNLRGIFDVRQPGSVDLKAGFRIDKDFISKGLNVSVYRDLGIIG
;
A
#
# COMPACT_ATOMS: atom_id res chain seq x y z
N MET A 1 -12.45 -14.17 -2.31
CA MET A 1 -11.86 -13.00 -2.99
C MET A 1 -12.56 -11.77 -2.47
N PRO A 2 -11.83 -10.80 -1.91
CA PRO A 2 -12.38 -9.50 -1.58
C PRO A 2 -12.94 -8.83 -2.83
N THR A 3 -14.02 -8.07 -2.69
CA THR A 3 -14.49 -7.18 -3.76
C THR A 3 -13.46 -6.06 -3.90
N PRO A 4 -12.95 -5.76 -5.10
CA PRO A 4 -11.97 -4.68 -5.26
C PRO A 4 -12.54 -3.34 -4.77
N THR A 5 -11.74 -2.59 -4.02
CA THR A 5 -12.03 -1.20 -3.69
C THR A 5 -11.58 -0.32 -4.85
N THR A 6 -12.47 0.52 -5.35
CA THR A 6 -12.14 1.41 -6.47
C THR A 6 -11.49 2.68 -5.94
N VAL A 7 -10.29 2.97 -6.40
CA VAL A 7 -9.67 4.29 -6.36
C VAL A 7 -10.12 5.05 -7.61
N GLY A 8 -10.90 6.11 -7.40
CA GLY A 8 -11.47 6.89 -8.49
C GLY A 8 -10.40 7.61 -9.34
N PRO A 9 -10.75 8.01 -10.58
CA PRO A 9 -9.89 8.83 -11.42
C PRO A 9 -9.40 10.10 -10.72
N SER A 10 -8.10 10.37 -10.79
CA SER A 10 -7.50 11.63 -10.37
C SER A 10 -6.62 12.21 -11.47
N ASP A 11 -6.55 13.54 -11.55
CA ASP A 11 -5.68 14.24 -12.51
C ASP A 11 -4.23 14.19 -11.98
N VAL A 12 -3.35 13.48 -12.70
CA VAL A 12 -1.89 13.42 -12.47
C VAL A 12 -1.24 14.70 -13.00
N ALA A 13 -1.64 15.13 -14.19
CA ALA A 13 -1.12 16.30 -14.88
C ALA A 13 -2.23 16.96 -15.70
N LEU A 14 -2.23 18.30 -15.76
CA LEU A 14 -3.21 19.10 -16.52
C LEU A 14 -2.63 19.65 -17.83
N ASP A 15 -1.38 19.32 -18.12
CA ASP A 15 -0.56 19.78 -19.24
C ASP A 15 -0.03 18.58 -20.04
N GLY A 16 -0.78 17.48 -20.07
CA GLY A 16 -0.43 16.34 -20.89
C GLY A 16 -0.49 16.71 -22.38
N ILE A 17 0.57 16.40 -23.12
CA ILE A 17 0.49 16.31 -24.59
C ILE A 17 0.08 14.90 -25.00
N GLN A 18 -0.40 14.74 -26.23
CA GLN A 18 -0.75 13.42 -26.76
C GLN A 18 0.42 12.41 -26.63
N ALA A 19 1.65 12.89 -26.77
CA ALA A 19 2.84 12.07 -26.68
C ALA A 19 3.17 11.59 -25.25
N SER A 20 2.55 12.16 -24.20
CA SER A 20 2.96 11.96 -22.79
C SER A 20 3.11 10.49 -22.39
N VAL A 21 2.20 9.67 -22.88
CA VAL A 21 2.11 8.26 -22.60
C VAL A 21 1.73 7.52 -23.88
N GLN A 22 2.50 7.62 -24.97
CA GLN A 22 2.26 6.81 -26.18
C GLN A 22 2.78 5.37 -26.07
N ARG A 23 2.13 4.46 -26.81
CA ARG A 23 2.37 3.00 -26.89
C ARG A 23 1.98 2.20 -25.64
N THR A 24 0.69 1.86 -25.55
CA THR A 24 0.00 1.20 -24.42
C THR A 24 0.67 -0.09 -23.89
N TYR A 25 1.46 -0.76 -24.72
CA TYR A 25 2.16 -1.98 -24.35
C TYR A 25 3.42 -1.75 -23.51
N GLN A 26 3.91 -0.50 -23.39
CA GLN A 26 5.04 -0.13 -22.53
C GLN A 26 4.57 0.12 -21.10
N ARG A 27 5.40 -0.17 -20.09
CA ARG A 27 5.04 0.09 -18.69
C ARG A 27 5.45 1.52 -18.31
N LYS A 28 4.53 2.27 -17.67
CA LYS A 28 4.73 3.70 -17.31
C LYS A 28 4.29 4.05 -15.90
N ALA A 29 3.76 3.08 -15.15
CA ALA A 29 3.33 3.28 -13.78
C ALA A 29 3.47 1.99 -12.99
N PHE A 30 3.46 2.12 -11.67
CA PHE A 30 3.45 1.01 -10.72
C PHE A 30 3.07 1.54 -9.33
N PHE A 31 2.80 0.66 -8.37
CA PHE A 31 2.67 1.03 -6.96
C PHE A 31 3.75 0.35 -6.13
N ALA A 32 4.42 1.10 -5.27
CA ALA A 32 5.52 0.63 -4.44
C ALA A 32 5.72 1.59 -3.25
N LEU A 33 6.13 1.07 -2.10
CA LEU A 33 6.38 1.86 -0.89
C LEU A 33 5.16 2.71 -0.46
N GLY A 34 3.95 2.13 -0.56
CA GLY A 34 2.69 2.82 -0.24
C GLY A 34 2.30 3.92 -1.23
N ARG A 35 2.94 4.00 -2.40
CA ARG A 35 2.75 5.09 -3.37
C ARG A 35 2.45 4.58 -4.77
N HIS A 36 1.57 5.30 -5.45
CA HIS A 36 1.44 5.24 -6.90
C HIS A 36 2.55 6.06 -7.55
N TRP A 37 3.21 5.52 -8.57
CA TRP A 37 4.26 6.17 -9.34
C TRP A 37 3.84 6.23 -10.81
N VAL A 38 3.98 7.39 -11.44
CA VAL A 38 3.61 7.60 -12.85
C VAL A 38 4.73 8.34 -13.56
N PHE A 39 5.15 7.80 -14.72
CA PHE A 39 6.15 8.37 -15.61
C PHE A 39 5.47 8.83 -16.90
N TYR A 40 5.81 10.02 -17.37
CA TYR A 40 5.23 10.60 -18.58
C TYR A 40 6.13 11.69 -19.17
N VAL A 41 5.89 12.05 -20.42
CA VAL A 41 6.48 13.26 -21.03
C VAL A 41 5.54 14.45 -20.80
N ASN A 42 6.03 15.56 -20.26
CA ASN A 42 5.24 16.77 -20.07
C ASN A 42 5.19 17.65 -21.34
N ASP A 43 4.39 18.72 -21.34
CA ASP A 43 4.26 19.65 -22.47
C ASP A 43 5.56 20.36 -22.87
N ALA A 44 6.53 20.39 -21.97
CA ALA A 44 7.83 21.01 -22.18
C ALA A 44 8.87 20.08 -22.80
N GLY A 45 8.50 18.83 -23.15
CA GLY A 45 9.39 17.85 -23.78
C GLY A 45 10.39 17.23 -22.79
N PHE A 46 9.95 17.03 -21.54
CA PHE A 46 10.74 16.33 -20.53
C PHE A 46 10.06 15.06 -20.08
N LEU A 47 10.83 13.98 -19.95
CA LEU A 47 10.45 12.83 -19.15
C LEU A 47 10.44 13.25 -17.69
N VAL A 48 9.27 13.09 -17.06
CA VAL A 48 9.04 13.39 -15.66
C VAL A 48 8.47 12.17 -14.95
N TYR A 49 8.55 12.17 -13.63
CA TYR A 49 7.78 11.26 -12.78
C TYR A 49 7.04 12.04 -11.70
N ASP A 50 5.89 11.53 -11.29
CA ASP A 50 5.13 12.00 -10.13
C ASP A 50 4.76 10.80 -9.24
N SER A 51 4.48 11.08 -7.97
CA SER A 51 3.97 10.07 -7.06
C SER A 51 2.79 10.56 -6.24
N SER A 52 1.99 9.61 -5.77
CA SER A 52 0.87 9.89 -4.85
C SER A 52 0.84 8.85 -3.75
N LEU A 53 0.60 9.28 -2.51
CA LEU A 53 0.53 8.41 -1.34
C LEU A 53 -0.88 7.83 -1.19
N GLY A 54 -0.99 6.53 -0.91
CA GLY A 54 -2.26 5.89 -0.56
C GLY A 54 -3.19 5.74 -1.75
N ASN A 55 -4.27 6.53 -1.81
CA ASN A 55 -5.40 6.35 -2.73
C ASN A 55 -5.30 7.20 -4.01
N SER A 56 -4.12 7.66 -4.40
CA SER A 56 -3.93 8.49 -5.61
C SER A 56 -4.74 9.79 -5.71
N GLU A 57 -5.32 10.32 -4.62
CA GLU A 57 -6.16 11.54 -4.68
C GLU A 57 -5.34 12.84 -4.78
N THR A 58 -4.07 12.81 -4.36
CA THR A 58 -3.20 14.00 -4.35
C THR A 58 -1.83 13.67 -4.91
N TRP A 59 -1.45 14.34 -6.00
CA TRP A 59 -0.13 14.24 -6.63
C TRP A 59 0.80 15.34 -6.09
N TYR A 60 2.09 15.02 -5.91
CA TYR A 60 3.05 15.94 -5.29
C TYR A 60 3.75 16.87 -6.29
N GLY A 61 3.50 16.68 -7.58
CA GLY A 61 4.01 17.49 -8.68
C GLY A 61 5.19 16.81 -9.37
N PRO A 62 5.33 17.00 -10.71
CA PRO A 62 6.31 16.29 -11.49
C PRO A 62 7.75 16.67 -11.11
N THR A 63 8.58 15.65 -10.97
CA THR A 63 10.04 15.79 -10.93
C THR A 63 10.61 15.54 -12.32
N VAL A 64 11.36 16.51 -12.83
CA VAL A 64 12.05 16.40 -14.12
C VAL A 64 13.18 15.40 -14.01
N PHE A 65 13.16 14.38 -14.88
CA PHE A 65 14.26 13.46 -15.06
C PHE A 65 15.21 13.99 -16.15
N GLU A 66 14.72 14.12 -17.39
CA GLU A 66 15.52 14.58 -18.53
C GLU A 66 14.68 14.99 -19.76
N ASN A 67 15.35 15.40 -20.85
CA ASN A 67 14.69 15.71 -22.12
C ASN A 67 14.21 14.42 -22.81
N GLN A 68 12.94 14.36 -23.13
CA GLN A 68 12.31 13.29 -23.90
C GLN A 68 11.04 13.85 -24.52
N ASP A 69 10.85 13.70 -25.81
CA ASP A 69 9.76 14.38 -26.53
C ASP A 69 8.54 13.46 -26.73
N ASP A 70 8.73 12.14 -26.62
CA ASP A 70 7.67 11.17 -26.85
C ASP A 70 7.66 10.03 -25.82
N GLY A 71 6.46 9.68 -25.35
CA GLY A 71 6.24 8.61 -24.40
C GLY A 71 6.63 7.25 -24.95
N SER A 72 6.56 7.03 -26.27
CA SER A 72 6.99 5.80 -26.93
C SER A 72 8.49 5.51 -26.77
N GLU A 73 9.27 6.52 -26.38
CA GLU A 73 10.72 6.47 -26.29
C GLU A 73 11.22 6.02 -24.91
N PHE A 74 10.34 5.62 -23.97
CA PHE A 74 10.76 5.08 -22.68
C PHE A 74 9.80 4.01 -22.12
N THR A 75 10.34 3.19 -21.22
CA THR A 75 9.57 2.19 -20.47
C THR A 75 10.22 1.95 -19.10
N VAL A 76 9.43 1.59 -18.10
CA VAL A 76 9.91 1.33 -16.73
C VAL A 76 9.57 -0.08 -16.24
N PHE A 77 10.37 -0.63 -15.34
CA PHE A 77 10.10 -1.89 -14.65
C PHE A 77 10.40 -1.76 -13.17
N LEU A 78 9.44 -2.17 -12.34
CA LEU A 78 9.59 -2.19 -10.89
C LEU A 78 10.29 -3.48 -10.44
N GLN A 79 11.35 -3.33 -9.66
CA GLN A 79 11.98 -4.40 -8.88
C GLN A 79 11.65 -4.16 -7.40
N GLU A 80 10.76 -4.97 -6.83
CA GLU A 80 10.47 -4.96 -5.39
C GLU A 80 11.43 -5.92 -4.67
N THR A 81 12.25 -5.38 -3.77
CA THR A 81 13.19 -6.16 -2.95
C THR A 81 13.16 -5.66 -1.52
N ALA A 82 12.09 -5.94 -0.77
CA ALA A 82 11.92 -5.46 0.60
C ALA A 82 13.22 -5.60 1.43
N PRO A 83 13.69 -4.51 2.08
CA PRO A 83 13.00 -3.23 2.32
C PRO A 83 13.25 -2.15 1.25
N THR A 84 13.89 -2.48 0.12
CA THR A 84 14.25 -1.51 -0.93
C THR A 84 13.49 -1.80 -2.22
N ALA A 85 13.00 -0.76 -2.88
CA ALA A 85 12.41 -0.89 -4.21
C ALA A 85 13.24 -0.11 -5.21
N TYR A 86 13.44 -0.71 -6.39
CA TYR A 86 14.15 -0.09 -7.49
C TYR A 86 13.23 0.07 -8.69
N VAL A 87 13.42 1.14 -9.44
CA VAL A 87 12.85 1.30 -10.78
C VAL A 87 13.96 1.17 -11.80
N HIS A 88 13.74 0.34 -12.81
CA HIS A 88 14.59 0.29 -14.00
C HIS A 88 13.91 1.11 -15.09
N LEU A 89 14.65 1.99 -15.73
CA LEU A 89 14.17 2.85 -16.80
C LEU A 89 15.05 2.63 -18.02
N VAL A 90 14.40 2.47 -19.17
CA VAL A 90 15.07 2.38 -20.47
C VAL A 90 14.50 3.44 -21.37
N ARG A 91 15.37 4.07 -22.14
CA ARG A 91 14.98 5.09 -23.11
C ARG A 91 15.84 5.07 -24.37
N ALA A 92 15.32 5.70 -25.40
CA ALA A 92 16.04 6.05 -26.62
C ALA A 92 15.59 7.43 -27.11
N SER A 93 16.17 7.94 -28.19
CA SER A 93 15.61 9.09 -28.91
C SER A 93 15.45 8.75 -30.39
N SER A 94 14.36 9.23 -30.96
CA SER A 94 14.00 9.19 -32.39
C SER A 94 14.92 10.04 -33.30
N THR A 95 16.06 10.55 -32.81
CA THR A 95 16.97 11.41 -33.58
C THR A 95 18.06 10.66 -34.35
N GLY A 96 18.00 9.33 -34.41
CA GLY A 96 18.90 8.47 -35.21
C GLY A 96 20.38 8.51 -34.83
N SER A 97 20.69 9.09 -33.66
CA SER A 97 22.06 9.41 -33.22
C SER A 97 22.28 9.20 -31.72
N THR A 98 21.37 8.49 -31.06
CA THR A 98 21.44 8.21 -29.63
C THR A 98 21.46 6.71 -29.39
N PRO A 99 22.24 6.21 -28.42
CA PRO A 99 22.18 4.83 -28.00
C PRO A 99 20.88 4.57 -27.21
N ILE A 100 20.65 3.31 -26.87
CA ILE A 100 19.66 2.97 -25.84
C ILE A 100 20.33 3.14 -24.47
N TYR A 101 19.74 3.96 -23.62
CA TYR A 101 20.22 4.20 -22.26
C TYR A 101 19.43 3.38 -21.26
N TYR A 102 20.12 2.91 -20.24
CA TYR A 102 19.55 2.22 -19.10
C TYR A 102 19.90 2.98 -17.81
N HIS A 103 18.91 3.09 -16.94
CA HIS A 103 19.01 3.69 -15.62
C HIS A 103 18.39 2.79 -14.58
N ARG A 104 18.97 2.78 -13.37
CA ARG A 104 18.29 2.29 -12.18
C ARG A 104 18.10 3.44 -11.20
N GLY A 105 16.92 3.53 -10.62
CA GLY A 105 16.60 4.45 -9.53
C GLY A 105 16.25 3.68 -8.25
N THR A 106 16.72 4.16 -7.10
CA THR A 106 16.26 3.70 -5.79
C THR A 106 15.07 4.53 -5.36
N LEU A 107 13.93 3.89 -5.12
CA LEU A 107 12.69 4.54 -4.68
C LEU A 107 12.77 4.87 -3.19
N ALA A 108 12.24 6.03 -2.80
CA ALA A 108 12.13 6.45 -1.40
C ALA A 108 10.65 6.66 -1.01
N ALA A 109 10.34 6.40 0.26
CA ALA A 109 9.00 6.55 0.83
C ALA A 109 8.51 8.02 0.87
N ASP A 110 9.38 9.00 0.62
CA ASP A 110 9.02 10.41 0.48
C ASP A 110 8.55 10.79 -0.93
N GLY A 111 8.55 9.84 -1.88
CA GLY A 111 8.13 10.07 -3.27
C GLY A 111 9.26 10.53 -4.19
N THR A 112 10.52 10.43 -3.76
CA THR A 112 11.70 10.75 -4.57
C THR A 112 12.38 9.50 -5.13
N ILE A 113 13.17 9.68 -6.20
CA ILE A 113 13.98 8.63 -6.82
C ILE A 113 15.44 9.09 -6.83
N SER A 114 16.32 8.29 -6.25
CA SER A 114 17.77 8.48 -6.35
C SER A 114 18.31 7.65 -7.51
N TRP A 115 18.66 8.31 -8.60
CA TRP A 115 19.16 7.66 -9.81
C TRP A 115 20.65 7.30 -9.72
N ASP A 116 20.97 6.08 -10.15
CA ASP A 116 22.35 5.63 -10.39
C ASP A 116 22.94 6.33 -11.63
N ALA A 117 24.19 6.01 -11.96
CA ALA A 117 24.79 6.48 -13.20
C ALA A 117 24.08 5.88 -14.42
N GLU A 118 23.96 6.68 -15.47
CA GLU A 118 23.48 6.22 -16.77
C GLU A 118 24.45 5.23 -17.39
N ASP A 119 23.93 4.13 -17.94
CA ASP A 119 24.70 3.18 -18.73
C ASP A 119 24.16 3.06 -20.16
N GLU A 120 25.06 2.70 -21.09
CA GLU A 120 24.73 2.39 -22.48
C GLU A 120 24.32 0.92 -22.61
N ALA A 121 23.05 0.66 -22.94
CA ALA A 121 22.52 -0.68 -23.09
C ALA A 121 22.75 -1.28 -24.49
N ALA A 122 22.59 -0.45 -25.50
CA ALA A 122 22.91 -0.75 -26.89
C ALA A 122 23.58 0.47 -27.53
N PRO A 123 24.70 0.30 -28.25
CA PRO A 123 25.39 1.41 -28.89
C PRO A 123 24.53 2.03 -29.98
N PHE A 124 24.72 3.31 -30.26
CA PHE A 124 24.04 3.95 -31.38
C PHE A 124 24.61 3.44 -32.71
N ASP A 125 23.72 3.32 -33.69
CA ASP A 125 24.06 2.99 -35.07
C ASP A 125 23.69 4.17 -35.97
N LEU A 126 24.68 4.80 -36.58
CA LEU A 126 24.44 5.97 -37.42
C LEU A 126 23.43 5.67 -38.54
N GLY A 127 22.35 6.45 -38.58
CA GLY A 127 21.26 6.28 -39.55
C GLY A 127 20.15 5.34 -39.07
N TRP A 128 20.16 4.94 -37.80
CA TRP A 128 19.13 4.09 -37.21
C TRP A 128 18.53 4.73 -35.96
N GLU A 129 17.22 4.63 -35.84
CA GLU A 129 16.42 5.01 -34.67
C GLU A 129 16.04 3.75 -33.88
N TYR A 130 15.76 3.92 -32.59
CA TYR A 130 15.31 2.84 -31.72
C TYR A 130 13.94 3.20 -31.15
N GLU A 131 12.96 2.33 -31.39
CA GLU A 131 11.56 2.52 -30.99
C GLU A 131 11.03 1.28 -30.25
N ASN A 132 9.80 1.37 -29.75
CA ASN A 132 9.02 0.25 -29.21
C ASN A 132 9.77 -0.53 -28.11
N LEU A 133 10.35 0.23 -27.18
CA LEU A 133 11.16 -0.31 -26.09
C LEU A 133 10.30 -1.15 -25.13
N GLY A 134 10.84 -2.30 -24.70
CA GLY A 134 10.31 -3.11 -23.61
C GLY A 134 11.43 -3.48 -22.65
N ILE A 135 11.12 -3.58 -21.37
CA ILE A 135 12.07 -4.01 -20.34
C ILE A 135 11.41 -4.99 -19.39
N CYS A 136 12.15 -6.02 -19.01
CA CYS A 136 11.83 -6.83 -17.84
C CYS A 136 13.08 -7.28 -17.09
N MET A 137 12.90 -7.68 -15.85
CA MET A 137 13.90 -8.43 -15.09
C MET A 137 13.54 -9.92 -15.13
N GLY A 138 14.48 -10.76 -15.56
CA GLY A 138 14.35 -12.21 -15.42
C GLY A 138 14.37 -12.62 -13.94
N TYR A 139 13.88 -13.81 -13.60
CA TYR A 139 13.91 -14.27 -12.20
C TYR A 139 15.32 -14.63 -11.70
N ASP A 140 16.30 -14.64 -12.60
CA ASP A 140 17.73 -14.69 -12.30
C ASP A 140 18.31 -13.31 -11.89
N GLY A 141 17.49 -12.26 -11.95
CA GLY A 141 17.82 -10.88 -11.60
C GLY A 141 18.46 -10.08 -12.75
N TYR A 142 18.69 -10.68 -13.92
CA TYR A 142 19.26 -9.94 -15.05
C TYR A 142 18.19 -9.14 -15.79
N ILE A 143 18.59 -7.99 -16.31
CA ILE A 143 17.71 -7.12 -17.09
C ILE A 143 17.77 -7.49 -18.57
N TYR A 144 16.59 -7.52 -19.19
CA TYR A 144 16.40 -7.77 -20.61
C TYR A 144 15.64 -6.60 -21.22
N ILE A 145 16.14 -6.12 -22.35
CA ILE A 145 15.58 -4.97 -23.08
C ILE A 145 15.26 -5.44 -24.49
N VAL A 146 14.04 -5.19 -24.96
CA VAL A 146 13.67 -5.36 -26.37
C VAL A 146 13.40 -4.00 -27.00
N TYR A 147 13.61 -3.91 -28.31
CA TYR A 147 13.37 -2.69 -29.08
C TYR A 147 13.27 -3.00 -30.57
N THR A 148 12.69 -2.09 -31.33
CA THR A 148 12.70 -2.10 -32.79
C THR A 148 13.76 -1.12 -33.28
N LYS A 149 14.66 -1.60 -34.15
CA LYS A 149 15.65 -0.77 -34.82
C LYS A 149 15.10 -0.38 -36.20
N VAL A 150 14.99 0.92 -36.45
CA VAL A 150 14.31 1.55 -37.61
C VAL A 150 15.34 2.30 -38.46
N ASP A 151 15.41 2.04 -39.77
CA ASP A 151 16.30 2.81 -40.66
C ASP A 151 15.74 4.23 -40.83
N ALA A 152 16.51 5.24 -40.41
CA ALA A 152 16.09 6.65 -40.50
C ALA A 152 15.94 7.13 -41.95
N GLY A 153 16.56 6.43 -42.91
CA GLY A 153 16.42 6.68 -44.35
C GLY A 153 15.23 5.95 -45.01
N ASP A 154 14.77 4.83 -44.43
CA ASP A 154 13.61 4.07 -44.89
C ASP A 154 12.89 3.39 -43.70
N PRO A 155 11.83 4.01 -43.15
CA PRO A 155 11.11 3.48 -41.99
C PRO A 155 10.34 2.19 -42.27
N ASN A 156 10.43 1.61 -43.47
CA ASN A 156 9.94 0.24 -43.74
C ASN A 156 10.98 -0.83 -43.40
N VAL A 157 12.24 -0.43 -43.22
CA VAL A 157 13.35 -1.30 -42.84
C VAL A 157 13.47 -1.27 -41.32
N CYS A 158 12.63 -2.04 -40.65
CA CYS A 158 12.69 -2.20 -39.20
C CYS A 158 12.84 -3.65 -38.80
N THR A 159 13.61 -3.91 -37.74
CA THR A 159 13.80 -5.27 -37.20
C THR A 159 13.85 -5.25 -35.67
N PRO A 160 13.24 -6.23 -34.99
CA PRO A 160 13.24 -6.29 -33.54
C PRO A 160 14.54 -6.91 -33.01
N TYR A 161 15.04 -6.36 -31.90
CA TYR A 161 16.24 -6.78 -31.19
C TYR A 161 15.95 -7.03 -29.72
N VAL A 162 16.84 -7.80 -29.10
CA VAL A 162 16.93 -7.96 -27.66
C VAL A 162 18.35 -7.67 -27.19
N CYS A 163 18.48 -7.14 -25.98
CA CYS A 163 19.70 -6.90 -25.21
C CYS A 163 19.57 -7.54 -23.83
N GLN A 164 20.69 -8.01 -23.28
CA GLN A 164 20.75 -8.58 -21.94
C GLN A 164 21.91 -7.95 -21.16
N SER A 165 21.67 -7.62 -19.89
CA SER A 165 22.74 -7.26 -18.95
C SER A 165 23.44 -8.50 -18.41
N THR A 166 24.77 -8.43 -18.27
CA THR A 166 25.59 -9.43 -17.58
C THR A 166 25.69 -9.21 -16.08
N THR A 167 25.00 -8.18 -15.57
CA THR A 167 24.97 -7.82 -14.15
C THR A 167 23.52 -7.76 -13.67
N ASN A 168 23.33 -8.09 -12.39
CA ASN A 168 22.03 -8.05 -11.70
C ASN A 168 22.07 -7.10 -10.49
N ASP A 169 23.10 -6.26 -10.42
CA ASP A 169 23.32 -5.27 -9.37
C ASP A 169 22.89 -3.86 -9.80
N GLY A 170 22.14 -3.78 -10.90
CA GLY A 170 21.59 -2.58 -11.50
C GLY A 170 22.58 -1.67 -12.20
N SER A 171 23.85 -2.06 -12.34
CA SER A 171 24.69 -1.55 -13.42
C SER A 171 24.34 -2.23 -14.75
N TRP A 172 24.90 -1.75 -15.86
CA TRP A 172 24.78 -2.42 -17.14
C TRP A 172 26.13 -2.81 -17.73
N THR A 173 26.19 -4.03 -18.26
CA THR A 173 27.25 -4.45 -19.18
C THR A 173 26.64 -5.43 -20.16
N THR A 174 26.64 -5.08 -21.46
CA THR A 174 25.97 -5.87 -22.50
C THR A 174 26.56 -7.27 -22.62
N GLY A 175 25.68 -8.28 -22.65
CA GLY A 175 26.01 -9.68 -22.83
C GLY A 175 26.76 -9.98 -24.12
N THR A 176 27.66 -10.96 -24.07
CA THR A 176 28.29 -11.48 -25.29
C THR A 176 27.21 -12.05 -26.22
N GLY A 177 27.19 -11.60 -27.47
CA GLY A 177 26.17 -11.99 -28.45
C GLY A 177 24.97 -11.04 -28.52
N TYR A 178 24.97 -9.96 -27.72
CA TYR A 178 23.97 -8.91 -27.74
C TYR A 178 24.57 -7.58 -28.28
N PRO A 179 23.75 -6.69 -28.89
CA PRO A 179 22.34 -6.88 -29.22
C PRO A 179 22.10 -8.03 -30.22
N LEU A 180 21.03 -8.80 -30.01
CA LEU A 180 20.65 -9.93 -30.85
C LEU A 180 19.42 -9.57 -31.67
N GLN A 181 19.53 -9.67 -32.99
CA GLN A 181 18.39 -9.55 -33.91
C GLN A 181 17.45 -10.76 -33.77
N ILE A 182 16.19 -10.53 -33.43
CA ILE A 182 15.20 -11.60 -33.16
C ILE A 182 14.68 -12.20 -34.47
N THR A 183 14.55 -11.41 -35.53
CA THR A 183 14.16 -11.90 -36.86
C THR A 183 14.86 -11.11 -37.96
N ALA A 184 15.19 -11.79 -39.06
CA ALA A 184 15.77 -11.17 -40.25
C ALA A 184 14.72 -10.57 -41.19
N VAL A 185 13.43 -10.72 -40.88
CA VAL A 185 12.32 -10.15 -41.66
C VAL A 185 12.19 -8.67 -41.31
N GLU A 186 12.31 -7.83 -42.33
CA GLU A 186 12.11 -6.37 -42.22
C GLU A 186 10.62 -6.04 -42.37
N ASP A 187 10.09 -5.24 -41.44
CA ASP A 187 8.72 -4.71 -41.50
C ASP A 187 8.61 -3.42 -40.69
N ALA A 188 7.93 -2.40 -41.20
CA ALA A 188 7.76 -1.09 -40.56
C ALA A 188 7.09 -1.14 -39.17
N SER A 189 6.33 -2.20 -38.90
CA SER A 189 5.34 -2.26 -37.82
C SER A 189 5.68 -3.24 -36.70
N TRP A 190 6.94 -3.67 -36.61
CA TRP A 190 7.38 -4.59 -35.54
C TRP A 190 7.17 -4.00 -34.14
N ILE A 191 6.42 -4.73 -33.30
CA ILE A 191 6.25 -4.47 -31.87
C ILE A 191 6.78 -5.67 -31.07
N PRO A 192 7.97 -5.56 -30.44
CA PRO A 192 8.47 -6.57 -29.52
C PRO A 192 8.05 -6.29 -28.09
N LEU A 193 7.71 -7.35 -27.36
CA LEU A 193 7.39 -7.36 -25.94
C LEU A 193 8.26 -8.37 -25.23
N VAL A 194 8.62 -8.09 -23.99
CA VAL A 194 9.43 -8.98 -23.16
C VAL A 194 8.78 -9.17 -21.80
N SER A 195 8.76 -10.42 -21.33
CA SER A 195 8.23 -10.77 -20.01
C SER A 195 9.12 -11.83 -19.38
N PRO A 196 9.28 -11.85 -18.04
CA PRO A 196 9.97 -12.95 -17.40
C PRO A 196 9.15 -14.24 -17.55
N TYR A 197 9.82 -15.39 -17.52
CA TYR A 197 9.21 -16.71 -17.70
C TYR A 197 9.92 -17.75 -16.85
N GLY A 198 9.74 -17.72 -15.53
CA GLY A 198 10.44 -18.63 -14.63
C GLY A 198 11.93 -18.33 -14.67
N THR A 199 12.82 -19.30 -14.78
CA THR A 199 14.26 -18.99 -14.96
C THR A 199 14.62 -18.49 -16.36
N GLU A 200 13.63 -18.25 -17.21
CA GLU A 200 13.76 -17.95 -18.64
C GLU A 200 13.12 -16.60 -18.95
N VAL A 201 13.24 -16.17 -20.21
CA VAL A 201 12.63 -14.95 -20.72
C VAL A 201 11.92 -15.25 -22.03
N ILE A 202 10.69 -14.75 -22.15
CA ILE A 202 9.93 -14.80 -23.38
C ILE A 202 10.00 -13.45 -24.08
N VAL A 203 10.23 -13.49 -25.39
CA VAL A 203 10.01 -12.34 -26.27
C VAL A 203 8.89 -12.69 -27.23
N VAL A 204 7.84 -11.87 -27.23
CA VAL A 204 6.72 -11.93 -28.19
C VAL A 204 6.88 -10.76 -29.15
N TYR A 205 6.66 -10.99 -30.44
CA TYR A 205 6.83 -9.94 -31.44
C TYR A 205 5.88 -10.17 -32.60
N THR A 206 5.36 -9.07 -33.15
CA THR A 206 4.33 -9.11 -34.21
C THR A 206 4.42 -7.86 -35.09
N THR A 207 3.82 -7.92 -36.28
CA THR A 207 3.64 -6.82 -37.23
C THR A 207 2.17 -6.56 -37.44
N ALA A 208 1.80 -5.38 -37.94
CA ALA A 208 0.42 -5.04 -38.23
C ALA A 208 -0.14 -5.97 -39.32
N GLY A 209 -1.22 -6.71 -39.02
CA GLY A 209 -1.77 -7.73 -39.91
C GLY A 209 -0.83 -8.91 -40.17
N GLY A 210 0.08 -9.20 -39.23
CA GLY A 210 0.92 -10.39 -39.25
C GLY A 210 0.71 -11.31 -38.05
N ASP A 211 1.31 -12.50 -38.15
CA ASP A 211 1.23 -13.50 -37.09
C ASP A 211 1.91 -13.02 -35.79
N ILE A 212 1.39 -13.49 -34.64
CA ILE A 212 2.05 -13.31 -33.35
C ILE A 212 3.12 -14.40 -33.21
N LEU A 213 4.38 -13.98 -33.17
CA LEU A 213 5.55 -14.83 -33.04
C LEU A 213 6.14 -14.74 -31.63
N SER A 214 6.86 -15.77 -31.22
CA SER A 214 7.56 -15.79 -29.93
C SER A 214 8.89 -16.53 -29.97
N ARG A 215 9.80 -16.17 -29.06
CA ARG A 215 11.02 -16.92 -28.75
C ARG A 215 11.22 -17.00 -27.24
N LEU A 216 11.73 -18.14 -26.79
CA LEU A 216 12.07 -18.40 -25.39
C LEU A 216 13.60 -18.44 -25.24
N LEU A 217 14.14 -17.73 -24.26
CA LEU A 217 15.51 -17.86 -23.81
C LEU A 217 15.58 -18.95 -22.75
N SER A 218 16.03 -20.15 -23.14
CA SER A 218 16.16 -21.30 -22.24
C SER A 218 17.62 -21.76 -22.17
N GLY A 219 18.13 -21.97 -20.95
CA GLY A 219 19.50 -22.45 -20.76
C GLY A 219 20.59 -21.56 -21.37
N GLY A 220 20.34 -20.25 -21.48
CA GLY A 220 21.26 -19.27 -22.07
C GLY A 220 21.28 -19.24 -23.59
N ALA A 221 20.34 -19.90 -24.28
CA ALA A 221 20.19 -19.85 -25.72
C ALA A 221 18.75 -19.54 -26.14
N TRP A 222 18.59 -18.74 -27.19
CA TRP A 222 17.28 -18.47 -27.78
C TRP A 222 16.80 -19.66 -28.59
N GLY A 223 15.58 -20.11 -28.30
CA GLY A 223 14.87 -21.11 -29.08
C GLY A 223 14.52 -20.64 -30.48
N VAL A 224 13.98 -21.58 -31.28
CA VAL A 224 13.41 -21.27 -32.59
C VAL A 224 12.13 -20.43 -32.43
N PRO A 225 11.80 -19.56 -33.40
CA PRO A 225 10.50 -18.90 -33.44
C PRO A 225 9.35 -19.90 -33.35
N VAL A 226 8.37 -19.58 -32.50
CA VAL A 226 7.07 -20.26 -32.45
C VAL A 226 6.01 -19.29 -32.92
N ASP A 227 5.26 -19.71 -33.92
CA ASP A 227 4.11 -19.00 -34.46
C ASP A 227 2.86 -19.45 -33.70
N SER A 228 2.08 -18.48 -33.23
CA SER A 228 0.81 -18.74 -32.54
C SER A 228 -0.30 -19.23 -33.48
N GLY A 229 -0.18 -18.98 -34.78
CA GLY A 229 -1.23 -19.22 -35.77
C GLY A 229 -2.38 -18.19 -35.72
N PHE A 230 -2.19 -17.08 -35.00
CA PHE A 230 -3.13 -15.97 -34.91
C PHE A 230 -2.52 -14.70 -35.48
N ASP A 231 -3.32 -14.01 -36.29
CA ASP A 231 -3.01 -12.73 -36.91
C ASP A 231 -3.50 -11.59 -36.00
N ILE A 232 -2.61 -10.65 -35.68
CA ILE A 232 -3.02 -9.42 -35.01
C ILE A 232 -3.80 -8.56 -36.01
N GLY A 233 -4.71 -7.71 -35.53
CA GLY A 233 -5.40 -6.78 -36.41
C GLY A 233 -4.46 -5.83 -37.16
N GLN A 234 -5.04 -4.87 -37.87
CA GLN A 234 -4.28 -3.86 -38.64
C GLN A 234 -3.38 -2.95 -37.78
N ASP A 235 -3.35 -3.14 -36.46
CA ASP A 235 -2.54 -2.35 -35.54
C ASP A 235 -1.82 -3.27 -34.53
N ALA A 236 -0.51 -3.40 -34.73
CA ALA A 236 0.35 -4.22 -33.90
C ALA A 236 0.51 -3.72 -32.46
N GLN A 237 0.09 -2.48 -32.15
CA GLN A 237 0.20 -1.91 -30.81
C GLN A 237 -0.84 -2.48 -29.84
N LYS A 238 -1.84 -3.18 -30.36
CA LYS A 238 -2.99 -3.70 -29.59
C LYS A 238 -2.68 -5.07 -28.99
N ILE A 239 -1.59 -5.13 -28.25
CA ILE A 239 -1.05 -6.35 -27.65
C ILE A 239 -0.49 -6.06 -26.26
N SER A 240 -0.70 -6.97 -25.32
CA SER A 240 -0.18 -6.88 -23.97
C SER A 240 0.31 -8.25 -23.50
N ILE A 241 1.40 -8.28 -22.75
CA ILE A 241 1.97 -9.51 -22.19
C ILE A 241 2.07 -9.43 -20.67
N THR A 242 1.73 -10.53 -20.02
CA THR A 242 2.11 -10.78 -18.62
C THR A 242 2.50 -12.24 -18.43
N SER A 243 3.07 -12.56 -17.29
CA SER A 243 3.52 -13.92 -16.95
C SER A 243 3.15 -14.26 -15.52
N GLU A 244 2.69 -15.49 -15.31
CA GLU A 244 2.42 -16.02 -13.99
C GLU A 244 3.66 -16.67 -13.37
N ARG A 245 3.81 -16.46 -12.07
CA ARG A 245 4.74 -17.21 -11.24
C ARG A 245 3.97 -18.32 -10.54
N VAL A 246 4.45 -19.56 -10.60
CA VAL A 246 3.88 -20.63 -9.80
C VAL A 246 4.96 -21.30 -8.97
N LYS A 247 4.71 -21.39 -7.68
CA LYS A 247 5.57 -22.13 -6.77
C LYS A 247 5.20 -23.61 -6.83
N SER A 248 6.18 -24.47 -7.10
CA SER A 248 6.04 -25.91 -6.94
C SER A 248 7.08 -26.39 -5.93
N GLY A 249 6.67 -26.59 -4.68
CA GLY A 249 7.58 -26.87 -3.56
C GLY A 249 8.51 -25.68 -3.27
N ALA A 250 9.83 -25.93 -3.17
CA ALA A 250 10.82 -24.88 -2.87
C ALA A 250 11.29 -24.08 -4.10
N THR A 251 10.85 -24.45 -5.30
CA THR A 251 11.27 -23.83 -6.56
C THR A 251 10.13 -23.07 -7.21
N TRP A 252 10.44 -21.88 -7.68
CA TRP A 252 9.55 -21.10 -8.52
C TRP A 252 9.77 -21.50 -9.98
N SER A 253 8.68 -21.80 -10.68
CA SER A 253 8.67 -22.02 -12.13
C SER A 253 7.54 -21.18 -12.72
N ALA A 254 7.78 -20.43 -13.79
CA ALA A 254 6.63 -19.94 -14.55
C ALA A 254 5.91 -21.13 -15.16
N ARG A 255 4.58 -21.11 -15.05
CA ARG A 255 3.74 -22.05 -15.78
C ARG A 255 3.34 -21.50 -17.14
N ALA A 256 3.14 -20.18 -17.22
CA ALA A 256 2.63 -19.58 -18.43
C ALA A 256 2.96 -18.10 -18.63
N ALA A 257 3.01 -17.71 -19.90
CA ALA A 257 2.94 -16.34 -20.37
C ALA A 257 1.63 -16.16 -21.13
N TYR A 258 1.04 -15.00 -20.97
CA TYR A 258 -0.26 -14.67 -21.52
C TYR A 258 -0.14 -13.46 -22.41
N VAL A 259 -0.72 -13.55 -23.60
CA VAL A 259 -0.72 -12.48 -24.59
C VAL A 259 -2.17 -12.13 -24.90
N ALA A 260 -2.60 -10.94 -24.49
CA ALA A 260 -3.90 -10.40 -24.88
C ALA A 260 -3.72 -9.51 -26.12
N PHE A 261 -4.59 -9.66 -27.11
CA PHE A 261 -4.49 -8.89 -28.36
C PHE A 261 -5.85 -8.67 -29.03
N GLN A 262 -5.93 -7.63 -29.88
CA GLN A 262 -7.04 -7.45 -30.81
C GLN A 262 -6.71 -8.13 -32.14
N ALA A 263 -7.50 -9.12 -32.55
CA ALA A 263 -7.30 -9.82 -33.81
C ALA A 263 -7.89 -9.04 -35.01
N ALA A 264 -7.68 -9.56 -36.22
CA ALA A 264 -8.18 -8.95 -37.46
C ALA A 264 -9.71 -8.91 -37.59
N ASP A 265 -10.44 -9.72 -36.81
CA ASP A 265 -11.89 -9.69 -36.68
C ASP A 265 -12.40 -8.66 -35.64
N TRP A 266 -11.47 -7.92 -35.02
CA TRP A 266 -11.67 -6.90 -33.99
C TRP A 266 -12.04 -7.43 -32.60
N ASP A 267 -12.13 -8.74 -32.42
CA ASP A 267 -12.38 -9.35 -31.11
C ASP A 267 -11.10 -9.42 -30.27
N LEU A 268 -11.27 -9.55 -28.95
CA LEU A 268 -10.16 -9.69 -28.01
C LEU A 268 -9.89 -11.15 -27.70
N TYR A 269 -8.63 -11.54 -27.81
CA TYR A 269 -8.16 -12.90 -27.60
C TYR A 269 -7.05 -12.93 -26.55
N CYS A 270 -6.90 -14.07 -25.88
CA CYS A 270 -5.78 -14.41 -25.01
C CYS A 270 -5.10 -15.68 -25.51
N ILE A 271 -3.79 -15.64 -25.79
CA ILE A 271 -2.96 -16.82 -26.01
C ILE A 271 -2.17 -17.12 -24.75
N ARG A 272 -2.07 -18.41 -24.42
CA ARG A 272 -1.27 -18.93 -23.31
C ARG A 272 -0.09 -19.74 -23.85
N TYR A 273 1.12 -19.47 -23.35
CA TYR A 273 2.35 -20.21 -23.67
C TYR A 273 2.77 -21.07 -22.48
N GLU A 274 2.77 -22.39 -22.61
CA GLU A 274 3.13 -23.32 -21.53
C GLU A 274 4.57 -23.88 -21.65
N SER A 275 5.20 -24.10 -20.49
CA SER A 275 6.65 -24.33 -20.40
C SER A 275 7.06 -25.72 -20.86
N ASP A 276 6.20 -26.72 -20.64
CA ASP A 276 6.51 -28.13 -20.93
C ASP A 276 6.52 -28.45 -22.44
N ALA A 277 5.83 -27.64 -23.26
CA ALA A 277 5.73 -27.85 -24.70
C ALA A 277 6.30 -26.70 -25.54
N TRP A 278 6.49 -25.51 -24.96
CA TRP A 278 6.78 -24.28 -25.68
C TRP A 278 5.96 -24.17 -26.98
N GLN A 279 4.65 -24.32 -26.83
CA GLN A 279 3.66 -24.19 -27.89
C GLN A 279 2.60 -23.19 -27.44
N ALA A 280 2.12 -22.39 -28.38
CA ALA A 280 0.93 -21.59 -28.15
C ALA A 280 -0.26 -22.53 -27.96
N ALA A 281 -0.93 -22.43 -26.82
CA ALA A 281 -2.27 -23.00 -26.65
C ALA A 281 -3.24 -22.31 -27.63
N PRO A 282 -4.38 -22.94 -27.97
CA PRO A 282 -5.43 -22.26 -28.72
C PRO A 282 -5.80 -20.94 -28.05
N ALA A 283 -5.96 -19.86 -28.82
CA ALA A 283 -6.40 -18.60 -28.26
C ALA A 283 -7.85 -18.72 -27.74
N ASN A 284 -8.07 -18.22 -26.54
CA ASN A 284 -9.40 -18.11 -25.94
C ASN A 284 -9.95 -16.71 -26.20
N VAL A 285 -11.24 -16.63 -26.53
CA VAL A 285 -11.94 -15.35 -26.72
C VAL A 285 -12.14 -14.71 -25.34
N ILE A 286 -11.62 -13.50 -25.15
CA ILE A 286 -11.84 -12.68 -23.96
C ILE A 286 -13.20 -12.00 -24.05
N GLU A 287 -13.45 -11.33 -25.17
CA GLU A 287 -14.66 -10.58 -25.45
C GLU A 287 -14.92 -10.55 -26.96
N VAL A 288 -16.16 -10.82 -27.35
CA VAL A 288 -16.65 -10.58 -28.71
C VAL A 288 -17.09 -9.12 -28.77
N ILE A 289 -16.21 -8.25 -29.26
CA ILE A 289 -16.49 -6.82 -29.32
C ILE A 289 -17.36 -6.53 -30.56
N GLY A 290 -17.21 -7.29 -31.65
CA GLY A 290 -17.94 -7.05 -32.89
C GLY A 290 -17.40 -5.84 -33.66
N ALA A 291 -18.25 -5.00 -34.26
CA ALA A 291 -17.84 -3.98 -35.22
C ALA A 291 -17.09 -2.75 -34.64
N PHE A 292 -16.61 -2.80 -33.40
CA PHE A 292 -15.83 -1.70 -32.83
C PHE A 292 -14.41 -1.79 -33.36
N ARG A 293 -13.88 -0.67 -33.85
CA ARG A 293 -12.60 -0.69 -34.58
C ARG A 293 -11.38 -0.73 -33.68
N GLU A 294 -11.47 -0.37 -32.40
CA GLU A 294 -10.26 -0.24 -31.58
C GLU A 294 -10.53 -0.63 -30.13
N ALA A 295 -9.74 -1.58 -29.65
CA ALA A 295 -9.62 -1.94 -28.25
C ALA A 295 -8.13 -2.17 -27.99
N ASN A 296 -7.59 -1.50 -26.98
CA ASN A 296 -6.22 -1.68 -26.53
C ASN A 296 -6.26 -2.61 -25.31
N PRO A 297 -6.15 -3.94 -25.50
CA PRO A 297 -6.18 -4.86 -24.38
C PRO A 297 -4.95 -4.63 -23.51
N MET A 298 -5.17 -4.54 -22.21
CA MET A 298 -4.12 -4.47 -21.23
C MET A 298 -4.30 -5.61 -20.25
N LEU A 299 -3.27 -6.44 -20.14
CA LEU A 299 -3.31 -7.64 -19.33
C LEU A 299 -2.52 -7.42 -18.04
N SER A 300 -3.16 -7.72 -16.92
CA SER A 300 -2.53 -7.72 -15.60
C SER A 300 -2.84 -9.02 -14.89
N ILE A 301 -1.96 -9.41 -13.97
CA ILE A 301 -2.12 -10.57 -13.14
C ILE A 301 -2.14 -10.12 -11.69
N LEU A 302 -3.13 -10.60 -10.95
CA LEU A 302 -3.20 -10.48 -9.51
C LEU A 302 -2.87 -11.84 -8.92
N ASP A 303 -1.69 -11.93 -8.31
CA ASP A 303 -1.34 -13.08 -7.50
C ASP A 303 -1.93 -12.86 -6.10
N THR A 304 -2.94 -13.66 -5.75
CA THR A 304 -3.58 -13.61 -4.43
C THR A 304 -3.10 -14.73 -3.51
N GLY A 305 -2.13 -15.53 -3.95
CA GLY A 305 -1.62 -16.64 -3.16
C GLY A 305 -0.63 -16.18 -2.09
N ASP A 306 -0.81 -16.66 -0.87
CA ASP A 306 0.22 -16.61 0.17
C ASP A 306 1.43 -17.40 -0.36
N GLU A 307 2.64 -16.82 -0.38
CA GLU A 307 3.80 -17.50 -0.96
C GLU A 307 4.24 -18.73 -0.16
N ASP A 308 3.54 -19.14 0.90
CA ASP A 308 3.87 -20.33 1.69
C ASP A 308 3.96 -21.56 0.76
N PRO A 309 5.18 -22.08 0.49
CA PRO A 309 5.38 -23.23 -0.37
C PRO A 309 4.81 -24.53 0.20
N THR A 310 4.34 -24.51 1.45
CA THR A 310 3.88 -25.70 2.16
C THR A 310 2.37 -25.91 2.07
N VAL A 311 1.62 -24.95 1.52
CA VAL A 311 0.17 -25.06 1.32
C VAL A 311 -0.12 -25.44 -0.14
N ASP A 312 -0.53 -26.68 -0.37
CA ASP A 312 -0.83 -27.22 -1.71
C ASP A 312 -2.12 -26.64 -2.33
N ASP A 313 -2.90 -25.84 -1.59
CA ASP A 313 -4.25 -25.37 -1.95
C ASP A 313 -4.32 -23.87 -2.31
N HIS A 314 -3.26 -23.29 -2.89
CA HIS A 314 -3.33 -21.90 -3.34
C HIS A 314 -4.29 -21.75 -4.51
N PRO A 315 -5.22 -20.76 -4.46
CA PRO A 315 -6.04 -20.45 -5.61
C PRO A 315 -5.13 -20.00 -6.77
N PRO A 316 -5.46 -20.35 -8.01
CA PRO A 316 -4.71 -19.89 -9.18
C PRO A 316 -4.70 -18.36 -9.24
N ALA A 317 -3.66 -17.80 -9.85
CA ALA A 317 -3.60 -16.36 -10.09
C ALA A 317 -4.82 -15.88 -10.89
N THR A 318 -5.26 -14.67 -10.61
CA THR A 318 -6.40 -14.07 -11.30
C THR A 318 -5.90 -13.13 -12.38
N LEU A 319 -6.29 -13.38 -13.64
CA LEU A 319 -5.98 -12.50 -14.76
C LEU A 319 -7.07 -11.45 -14.92
N TYR A 320 -6.64 -10.22 -15.20
CA TYR A 320 -7.51 -9.11 -15.54
C TYR A 320 -7.13 -8.58 -16.92
N CYS A 321 -8.12 -8.47 -17.81
CA CYS A 321 -7.96 -7.84 -19.12
C CYS A 321 -8.83 -6.60 -19.18
N PHE A 322 -8.20 -5.43 -19.32
CA PHE A 322 -8.85 -4.13 -19.43
C PHE A 322 -8.81 -3.65 -20.87
N TRP A 323 -9.82 -2.90 -21.29
CA TRP A 323 -9.82 -2.23 -22.58
C TRP A 323 -10.72 -1.00 -22.56
N THR A 324 -10.50 -0.11 -23.51
CA THR A 324 -11.35 1.05 -23.80
C THR A 324 -12.11 0.79 -25.10
N PRO A 325 -13.42 0.51 -25.08
CA PRO A 325 -14.18 0.27 -26.31
C PRO A 325 -14.37 1.58 -27.09
N THR A 326 -13.78 1.70 -28.29
CA THR A 326 -14.07 2.84 -29.16
C THR A 326 -15.24 2.50 -30.10
N ALA A 327 -16.43 3.06 -29.86
CA ALA A 327 -17.51 2.99 -30.85
C ALA A 327 -17.25 3.97 -32.00
N ASP A 328 -17.87 3.72 -33.16
CA ASP A 328 -17.97 4.67 -34.29
C ASP A 328 -18.66 6.01 -33.89
N ALA A 329 -19.19 6.10 -32.66
CA ALA A 329 -19.62 7.33 -32.01
C ALA A 329 -18.92 7.43 -30.63
N PRO A 330 -18.37 8.59 -30.24
CA PRO A 330 -17.53 8.80 -29.05
C PRO A 330 -18.27 8.66 -27.70
N THR A 331 -19.37 7.92 -27.62
CA THR A 331 -20.19 7.82 -26.40
C THR A 331 -19.72 6.75 -25.42
N ALA A 332 -18.67 6.00 -25.73
CA ALA A 332 -18.16 4.93 -24.87
C ALA A 332 -16.82 5.36 -24.24
N GLU A 333 -16.91 6.38 -23.41
CA GLU A 333 -15.80 6.93 -22.65
C GLU A 333 -15.61 6.11 -21.37
N LYS A 334 -15.35 4.80 -21.53
CA LYS A 334 -15.30 3.88 -20.39
C LYS A 334 -14.07 3.01 -20.42
N VAL A 335 -13.57 2.67 -19.23
CA VAL A 335 -12.63 1.55 -19.08
C VAL A 335 -13.45 0.35 -18.62
N THR A 336 -13.35 -0.72 -19.39
CA THR A 336 -14.05 -1.97 -19.14
C THR A 336 -13.05 -3.06 -18.85
N TYR A 337 -13.41 -4.06 -18.05
CA TYR A 337 -12.58 -5.23 -17.84
C TYR A 337 -13.35 -6.54 -17.71
N ARG A 338 -12.62 -7.64 -17.90
CA ARG A 338 -13.03 -9.02 -17.58
C ARG A 338 -11.95 -9.70 -16.76
N VAL A 339 -12.35 -10.74 -16.06
CA VAL A 339 -11.53 -11.49 -15.10
C VAL A 339 -11.51 -12.97 -15.50
N SER A 340 -10.33 -13.58 -15.51
CA SER A 340 -10.18 -15.03 -15.61
C SER A 340 -9.56 -15.59 -14.33
N ARG A 341 -10.24 -16.59 -13.76
CA ARG A 341 -9.84 -17.29 -12.53
C ARG A 341 -9.32 -18.70 -12.80
N ASP A 342 -9.24 -19.05 -14.08
CA ASP A 342 -8.82 -20.34 -14.60
C ASP A 342 -7.74 -20.14 -15.66
N LEU A 343 -6.88 -19.14 -15.46
CA LEU A 343 -5.65 -18.95 -16.23
C LEU A 343 -5.92 -18.80 -17.74
N GLY A 344 -6.92 -17.99 -18.07
CA GLY A 344 -7.27 -17.57 -19.42
C GLY A 344 -8.28 -18.48 -20.13
N ASP A 345 -8.76 -19.55 -19.50
CA ASP A 345 -9.71 -20.50 -20.10
C ASP A 345 -11.12 -19.92 -20.21
N THR A 346 -11.59 -19.21 -19.17
CA THR A 346 -12.86 -18.49 -19.17
C THR A 346 -12.71 -17.06 -18.66
N TRP A 347 -13.51 -16.15 -19.21
CA TRP A 347 -13.52 -14.74 -18.88
C TRP A 347 -14.90 -14.31 -18.41
N THR A 348 -14.98 -13.76 -17.20
CA THR A 348 -16.23 -13.41 -16.50
C THR A 348 -16.09 -12.06 -15.79
N ASN A 349 -17.16 -11.56 -15.18
CA ASN A 349 -17.07 -10.47 -14.21
C ASN A 349 -16.68 -10.98 -12.80
N GLU A 350 -16.66 -10.07 -11.83
CA GLU A 350 -16.35 -10.43 -10.44
C GLU A 350 -17.36 -11.39 -9.79
N ALA A 351 -18.59 -11.42 -10.29
CA ALA A 351 -19.64 -12.33 -9.83
C ALA A 351 -19.67 -13.67 -10.58
N GLY A 352 -18.73 -13.90 -11.52
CA GLY A 352 -18.66 -15.11 -12.33
C GLY A 352 -19.67 -15.19 -13.48
N ALA A 353 -20.36 -14.08 -13.81
CA ALA A 353 -21.22 -14.01 -14.98
C ALA A 353 -20.39 -13.71 -16.24
N ASP A 354 -20.80 -14.26 -17.38
CA ASP A 354 -20.24 -13.93 -18.70
C ASP A 354 -20.69 -12.54 -19.13
N ALA A 355 -20.06 -11.53 -18.53
CA ALA A 355 -20.31 -10.12 -18.80
C ALA A 355 -19.04 -9.33 -18.48
N ALA A 356 -18.83 -8.23 -19.19
CA ALA A 356 -17.79 -7.27 -18.87
C ALA A 356 -18.21 -6.33 -17.72
N VAL A 357 -17.23 -5.78 -17.00
CA VAL A 357 -17.44 -4.79 -15.94
C VAL A 357 -17.05 -3.42 -16.45
N GLU A 358 -17.99 -2.47 -16.45
CA GLU A 358 -17.68 -1.05 -16.65
C GLU A 358 -17.09 -0.51 -15.34
N TRP A 359 -15.83 -0.07 -15.37
CA TRP A 359 -15.11 0.41 -14.18
C TRP A 359 -15.06 1.93 -14.11
N ILE A 360 -14.47 2.55 -15.13
CA ILE A 360 -14.31 4.00 -15.20
C ILE A 360 -15.30 4.52 -16.22
N ASP A 361 -15.99 5.60 -15.86
CA ASP A 361 -16.91 6.31 -16.75
C ASP A 361 -16.48 7.77 -16.86
N GLU A 362 -15.82 8.10 -17.97
CA GLU A 362 -15.40 9.45 -18.35
C GLU A 362 -16.40 10.15 -19.25
N THR A 363 -17.66 9.69 -19.37
CA THR A 363 -18.68 10.30 -20.27
C THR A 363 -18.87 11.81 -20.08
N LEU A 364 -18.49 12.36 -18.93
CA LEU A 364 -18.51 13.81 -18.68
C LEU A 364 -17.28 14.56 -19.19
N ASP A 365 -16.15 13.86 -19.30
CA ASP A 365 -14.82 14.42 -19.46
C ASP A 365 -14.19 14.15 -20.81
N GLY A 366 -14.63 13.14 -21.56
CA GLY A 366 -13.99 12.78 -22.80
C GLY A 366 -12.91 11.72 -22.63
N PHE A 367 -12.87 10.67 -23.44
CA PHE A 367 -11.59 10.03 -23.80
C PHE A 367 -11.06 10.71 -25.06
N GLU A 368 -9.75 10.91 -25.16
CA GLU A 368 -9.16 11.38 -26.41
C GLU A 368 -9.28 10.25 -27.45
N VAL A 369 -10.24 10.39 -28.38
CA VAL A 369 -10.43 9.47 -29.52
C VAL A 369 -9.31 9.71 -30.52
N GLN A 370 -8.10 9.28 -30.18
CA GLN A 370 -7.07 9.02 -31.16
C GLN A 370 -6.90 7.51 -31.29
N ALA A 371 -6.57 7.08 -32.50
CA ALA A 371 -6.42 5.68 -32.91
C ALA A 371 -5.41 4.84 -32.10
N SER A 372 -4.78 5.44 -31.09
CA SER A 372 -3.73 4.87 -30.24
C SER A 372 -4.05 4.92 -28.73
N GLY A 373 -5.32 5.22 -28.35
CA GLY A 373 -5.87 5.28 -26.99
C GLY A 373 -4.89 4.95 -25.85
N SER A 374 -4.29 5.97 -25.26
CA SER A 374 -3.15 5.89 -24.35
C SER A 374 -3.52 5.41 -22.93
N ALA A 375 -4.05 4.21 -22.78
CA ALA A 375 -4.24 3.57 -21.49
C ALA A 375 -3.07 2.64 -21.16
N TYR A 376 -2.61 2.67 -19.90
CA TYR A 376 -1.52 1.85 -19.36
C TYR A 376 -1.96 1.13 -18.14
N LEU A 377 -1.58 -0.13 -18.01
CA LEU A 377 -1.90 -0.94 -16.84
C LEU A 377 -0.64 -1.30 -16.07
N PHE A 378 -0.77 -1.33 -14.75
CA PHE A 378 0.21 -1.94 -13.87
C PHE A 378 -0.48 -2.83 -12.84
N SER A 379 0.20 -3.87 -12.43
CA SER A 379 -0.05 -4.60 -11.18
C SER A 379 1.14 -4.38 -10.26
N SER A 380 0.86 -4.24 -8.97
CA SER A 380 1.88 -4.39 -7.94
C SER A 380 1.25 -5.00 -6.70
N SER A 381 2.10 -5.66 -5.92
CA SER A 381 1.75 -6.28 -4.64
C SER A 381 2.63 -5.66 -3.57
N ASP A 382 2.06 -4.83 -2.71
CA ASP A 382 2.76 -4.38 -1.51
C ASP A 382 2.75 -5.51 -0.48
N TYR A 383 3.84 -6.29 -0.50
CA TYR A 383 4.03 -7.44 0.37
C TYR A 383 3.96 -7.10 1.86
N ASP A 384 4.43 -5.91 2.25
CA ASP A 384 4.51 -5.55 3.67
C ASP A 384 3.17 -5.07 4.23
N ASN A 385 2.26 -4.59 3.38
CA ASN A 385 0.96 -4.04 3.79
C ASN A 385 -0.24 -4.89 3.34
N ALA A 386 -0.01 -6.11 2.82
CA ALA A 386 -1.05 -7.02 2.32
C ALA A 386 -2.02 -6.36 1.31
N ARG A 387 -1.54 -5.36 0.55
CA ARG A 387 -2.35 -4.61 -0.41
C ARG A 387 -1.81 -4.86 -1.80
N SER A 388 -2.69 -5.32 -2.67
CA SER A 388 -2.37 -5.38 -4.10
C SER A 388 -3.19 -4.35 -4.85
N TYR A 389 -2.59 -3.76 -5.88
CA TYR A 389 -3.26 -2.78 -6.74
C TYR A 389 -3.12 -3.17 -8.19
N ILE A 390 -4.20 -2.98 -8.95
CA ILE A 390 -4.15 -2.89 -10.40
C ILE A 390 -4.49 -1.45 -10.78
N GLY A 391 -3.51 -0.68 -11.24
CA GLY A 391 -3.72 0.71 -11.61
C GLY A 391 -3.67 0.94 -13.11
N ILE A 392 -4.40 1.96 -13.55
CA ILE A 392 -4.44 2.43 -14.93
C ILE A 392 -3.99 3.89 -15.00
N VAL A 393 -3.16 4.23 -15.97
CA VAL A 393 -2.84 5.62 -16.35
C VAL A 393 -3.37 5.89 -17.75
N TYR A 394 -4.10 6.97 -17.95
CA TYR A 394 -4.75 7.26 -19.24
C TYR A 394 -4.94 8.76 -19.49
N MET A 395 -5.22 9.14 -20.74
CA MET A 395 -5.46 10.54 -21.14
C MET A 395 -6.95 10.80 -21.40
N VAL A 396 -7.45 11.96 -20.98
CA VAL A 396 -8.84 12.41 -21.22
C VAL A 396 -8.93 13.67 -22.10
N HIS A 397 -10.02 13.79 -22.87
CA HIS A 397 -10.27 14.86 -23.84
C HIS A 397 -10.82 16.14 -23.21
N ARG A 398 -10.10 16.65 -22.21
CA ARG A 398 -10.32 18.00 -21.71
C ARG A 398 -9.41 18.98 -22.44
N MET A 399 -9.70 20.28 -22.36
CA MET A 399 -8.84 21.34 -22.88
C MET A 399 -8.42 22.23 -21.71
N PRO A 400 -7.16 22.15 -21.23
CA PRO A 400 -6.07 21.29 -21.74
C PRO A 400 -6.27 19.78 -21.45
N PRO A 401 -5.66 18.87 -22.24
CA PRO A 401 -5.72 17.43 -21.98
C PRO A 401 -5.14 17.10 -20.60
N ALA A 402 -5.74 16.12 -19.93
CA ALA A 402 -5.30 15.70 -18.60
C ALA A 402 -4.84 14.24 -18.62
N LEU A 403 -3.70 14.00 -17.97
CA LEU A 403 -3.24 12.66 -17.63
C LEU A 403 -3.93 12.24 -16.33
N ARG A 404 -4.54 11.07 -16.33
CA ARG A 404 -5.30 10.52 -15.21
C ARG A 404 -4.75 9.21 -14.73
N HIS A 405 -5.04 8.93 -13.47
CA HIS A 405 -4.76 7.67 -12.83
C HIS A 405 -6.01 7.15 -12.10
N ALA A 406 -6.23 5.84 -12.14
CA ALA A 406 -7.22 5.15 -11.31
C ALA A 406 -6.67 3.79 -10.89
N ALA A 407 -7.19 3.17 -9.83
CA ALA A 407 -6.75 1.83 -9.42
C ALA A 407 -7.86 0.97 -8.81
N LEU A 408 -7.72 -0.35 -8.94
CA LEU A 408 -8.45 -1.36 -8.18
C LEU A 408 -7.55 -1.82 -7.03
N GLY A 409 -7.96 -1.55 -5.80
CA GLY A 409 -7.33 -2.05 -4.58
C GLY A 409 -7.92 -3.39 -4.17
N PHE A 410 -7.05 -4.29 -3.73
CA PHE A 410 -7.41 -5.58 -3.16
C PHE A 410 -6.88 -5.60 -1.73
N GLU A 411 -7.70 -5.09 -0.83
CA GLU A 411 -7.40 -5.12 0.61
C GLU A 411 -7.81 -6.49 1.16
N ASP A 412 -6.92 -7.14 1.92
CA ASP A 412 -7.34 -8.25 2.77
C ASP A 412 -8.17 -7.66 3.93
N PRO A 413 -9.47 -7.95 4.03
CA PRO A 413 -10.30 -7.46 5.14
C PRO A 413 -9.86 -8.00 6.51
N SER A 414 -8.85 -8.86 6.58
CA SER A 414 -8.37 -9.48 7.82
C SER A 414 -7.43 -8.60 8.66
N GLU A 415 -6.84 -7.51 8.12
CA GLU A 415 -5.87 -6.70 8.88
C GLU A 415 -6.49 -5.61 9.76
N ASP A 416 -7.68 -5.12 9.39
CA ASP A 416 -8.50 -4.25 10.23
C ASP A 416 -9.59 -5.08 10.92
N LEU A 417 -9.25 -5.69 12.06
CA LEU A 417 -10.22 -6.34 12.94
C LEU A 417 -10.63 -5.38 14.07
N PRO A 418 -11.61 -4.47 13.88
CA PRO A 418 -12.19 -3.74 15.01
C PRO A 418 -12.91 -4.76 15.90
N GLY A 419 -12.30 -5.09 17.04
CA GLY A 419 -12.93 -5.88 18.08
C GLY A 419 -13.92 -5.05 18.89
N GLU A 420 -15.17 -4.92 18.42
CA GLU A 420 -16.25 -4.30 19.19
C GLU A 420 -17.09 -5.38 19.90
N PHE A 421 -17.02 -5.42 21.24
CA PHE A 421 -17.85 -6.32 22.06
C PHE A 421 -18.93 -5.51 22.79
N ILE A 422 -20.16 -5.51 22.25
CA ILE A 422 -21.32 -4.82 22.84
C ILE A 422 -22.25 -5.82 23.53
N VAL A 423 -22.41 -5.72 24.86
CA VAL A 423 -23.43 -6.52 25.58
C VAL A 423 -24.68 -5.69 25.88
N ARG A 424 -25.81 -6.07 25.26
CA ARG A 424 -27.11 -5.39 25.41
C ARG A 424 -28.14 -6.18 26.25
N GLN A 425 -27.78 -7.30 26.87
CA GLN A 425 -28.76 -8.13 27.62
C GLN A 425 -29.03 -7.61 29.04
N ARG A 426 -30.31 -7.61 29.44
CA ARG A 426 -30.73 -7.35 30.82
C ARG A 426 -30.60 -8.62 31.66
N GLY A 427 -29.64 -8.65 32.58
CA GLY A 427 -29.58 -9.66 33.66
C GLY A 427 -28.36 -10.58 33.69
N SER A 428 -27.30 -10.32 32.92
CA SER A 428 -26.07 -11.11 33.01
C SER A 428 -25.30 -10.79 34.29
N ALA A 429 -24.96 -11.81 35.08
CA ALA A 429 -24.27 -11.65 36.37
C ALA A 429 -22.76 -11.48 36.22
N ASP A 430 -22.16 -12.15 35.22
CA ASP A 430 -20.73 -12.16 34.93
C ASP A 430 -20.53 -12.07 33.41
N LEU A 431 -19.86 -11.00 32.95
CA LEU A 431 -19.51 -10.81 31.55
C LEU A 431 -18.00 -10.52 31.49
N GLY A 432 -17.23 -11.45 30.97
CA GLY A 432 -15.83 -11.25 30.62
C GLY A 432 -15.70 -11.02 29.12
N ALA A 433 -14.94 -10.01 28.73
CA ALA A 433 -14.47 -9.85 27.36
C ALA A 433 -12.94 -9.87 27.41
N GLY A 434 -12.36 -10.79 26.64
CA GLY A 434 -10.92 -10.86 26.41
C GLY A 434 -10.67 -10.78 24.91
N PHE A 435 -9.73 -9.94 24.52
CA PHE A 435 -9.26 -9.85 23.13
C PHE A 435 -7.79 -10.24 23.11
N ASP A 436 -7.45 -11.27 22.34
CA ASP A 436 -6.09 -11.76 22.11
C ASP A 436 -5.83 -11.70 20.60
N GLY A 437 -5.28 -10.58 20.14
CA GLY A 437 -4.97 -10.34 18.72
C GLY A 437 -3.53 -10.73 18.41
N GLN A 438 -3.31 -11.49 17.32
CA GLN A 438 -2.00 -12.07 17.01
C GLN A 438 -1.18 -11.31 15.95
N ALA A 439 -1.78 -10.51 15.06
CA ALA A 439 -1.04 -9.73 14.05
C ALA A 439 -1.91 -8.62 13.45
N SER A 440 -1.78 -7.37 13.91
CA SER A 440 -2.35 -6.20 13.23
C SER A 440 -1.56 -4.94 13.61
N VAL A 441 -1.45 -4.01 12.65
CA VAL A 441 -0.71 -2.74 12.76
C VAL A 441 -1.45 -1.76 13.68
N ASP A 442 -2.79 -1.75 13.61
CA ASP A 442 -3.68 -0.89 14.37
C ASP A 442 -4.69 -1.75 15.17
N LEU A 443 -4.43 -1.93 16.47
CA LEU A 443 -5.33 -2.69 17.35
C LEU A 443 -6.19 -1.74 18.18
N ALA A 444 -7.46 -1.59 17.78
CA ALA A 444 -8.46 -0.89 18.56
C ALA A 444 -9.43 -1.89 19.22
N ALA A 445 -9.49 -1.88 20.55
CA ALA A 445 -10.45 -2.66 21.31
C ALA A 445 -11.33 -1.73 22.16
N SER A 446 -12.65 -1.89 22.03
CA SER A 446 -13.63 -1.14 22.83
C SER A 446 -14.60 -2.09 23.50
N PHE A 447 -14.72 -1.93 24.83
CA PHE A 447 -15.73 -2.62 25.62
C PHE A 447 -16.78 -1.63 26.11
N SER A 448 -18.04 -1.91 25.79
CA SER A 448 -19.18 -1.09 26.21
C SER A 448 -20.28 -1.96 26.83
N ALA A 449 -20.57 -1.72 28.12
CA ALA A 449 -21.63 -2.40 28.84
C ALA A 449 -22.76 -1.43 29.21
N GLN A 450 -23.99 -1.76 28.77
CA GLN A 450 -25.20 -0.95 28.99
C GLN A 450 -26.20 -1.55 29.99
N ALA A 451 -25.91 -2.67 30.65
CA ALA A 451 -26.80 -3.27 31.67
C ALA A 451 -26.13 -3.27 33.05
N GLY A 452 -26.82 -3.70 34.12
CA GLY A 452 -26.33 -3.73 35.51
C GLY A 452 -25.79 -5.10 35.97
N PRO A 453 -24.65 -5.58 35.45
CA PRO A 453 -23.94 -6.73 35.99
C PRO A 453 -23.28 -6.36 37.32
N ARG A 454 -23.13 -7.36 38.20
CA ARG A 454 -22.47 -7.17 39.50
C ARG A 454 -20.94 -7.10 39.37
N ASN A 455 -20.37 -7.82 38.40
CA ASN A 455 -18.94 -7.87 38.13
C ASN A 455 -18.66 -7.67 36.63
N LEU A 456 -17.78 -6.75 36.27
CA LEU A 456 -17.26 -6.58 34.91
C LEU A 456 -15.72 -6.56 34.93
N PRO A 457 -15.06 -7.70 34.75
CA PRO A 457 -13.65 -7.72 34.38
C PRO A 457 -13.50 -7.46 32.87
N GLY A 458 -12.87 -6.34 32.52
CA GLY A 458 -12.33 -6.10 31.19
C GLY A 458 -10.82 -6.27 31.22
N GLU A 459 -10.30 -7.18 30.41
CA GLU A 459 -8.86 -7.42 30.26
C GLU A 459 -8.49 -7.26 28.78
N PHE A 460 -7.57 -6.33 28.51
CA PHE A 460 -6.97 -6.16 27.18
C PHE A 460 -5.47 -6.42 27.29
N ILE A 461 -5.02 -7.53 26.71
CA ILE A 461 -3.62 -7.95 26.70
C ILE A 461 -3.11 -7.95 25.26
N VAL A 462 -2.03 -7.22 25.00
CA VAL A 462 -1.32 -7.26 23.72
C VAL A 462 0.08 -7.85 23.93
N ARG A 463 0.45 -8.88 23.16
CA ARG A 463 1.70 -9.65 23.31
C ARG A 463 2.67 -9.63 22.13
N HIS A 464 2.42 -8.81 21.10
CA HIS A 464 3.13 -8.93 19.83
C HIS A 464 4.30 -7.93 19.65
N THR A 465 4.93 -7.86 18.47
CA THR A 465 6.11 -7.03 18.16
C THR A 465 5.91 -6.02 17.03
N ALA A 466 4.78 -6.08 16.31
CA ALA A 466 4.52 -5.31 15.08
C ALA A 466 3.40 -4.26 15.22
N ALA A 467 2.85 -4.03 16.41
CA ALA A 467 1.75 -3.09 16.58
C ALA A 467 2.28 -1.66 16.75
N LEU A 468 1.81 -0.72 15.92
CA LEU A 468 2.27 0.68 15.92
C LEU A 468 1.36 1.60 16.75
N ASN A 469 0.04 1.43 16.63
CA ASN A 469 -0.95 2.19 17.43
C ASN A 469 -1.86 1.24 18.21
N LEU A 470 -1.85 1.35 19.54
CA LEU A 470 -2.71 0.56 20.42
C LEU A 470 -3.68 1.46 21.18
N LYS A 471 -4.97 1.21 21.00
CA LYS A 471 -6.04 1.95 21.67
C LYS A 471 -6.96 0.99 22.42
N GLY A 472 -6.91 1.04 23.75
CA GLY A 472 -7.80 0.30 24.64
C GLY A 472 -8.77 1.24 25.34
N GLU A 473 -10.08 1.09 25.08
CA GLU A 473 -11.13 1.87 25.73
C GLU A 473 -12.11 1.00 26.50
N PHE A 474 -12.40 1.38 27.74
CA PHE A 474 -13.40 0.74 28.57
C PHE A 474 -14.45 1.76 29.04
N PHE A 475 -15.68 1.61 28.56
CA PHE A 475 -16.80 2.51 28.87
C PHE A 475 -17.95 1.79 29.58
N VAL A 476 -18.39 2.31 30.73
CA VAL A 476 -19.55 1.79 31.47
C VAL A 476 -20.54 2.92 31.80
N THR A 477 -21.83 2.73 31.51
CA THR A 477 -22.85 3.82 31.49
C THR A 477 -24.20 3.52 32.20
N ASN A 478 -24.33 2.52 33.09
CA ASN A 478 -25.59 2.17 33.76
C ASN A 478 -25.55 2.01 35.33
N ALA A 479 -26.70 2.24 35.97
CA ALA A 479 -26.88 2.65 37.36
C ALA A 479 -26.65 1.64 38.51
N ALA A 480 -26.04 0.45 38.32
CA ALA A 480 -25.87 -0.50 39.44
C ALA A 480 -24.82 -1.62 39.25
N SER A 481 -23.53 -1.30 39.22
CA SER A 481 -22.47 -2.30 39.27
C SER A 481 -21.73 -2.22 40.61
N SER A 482 -21.41 -3.37 41.22
CA SER A 482 -20.72 -3.42 42.51
C SER A 482 -19.20 -3.44 42.38
N ASN A 483 -18.69 -4.20 41.40
CA ASN A 483 -17.26 -4.38 41.14
C ASN A 483 -16.96 -4.16 39.66
N LEU A 484 -16.18 -3.13 39.36
CA LEU A 484 -15.67 -2.86 38.02
C LEU A 484 -14.14 -2.99 38.06
N LEU A 485 -13.60 -3.88 37.22
CA LEU A 485 -12.17 -4.10 37.06
C LEU A 485 -11.82 -3.83 35.60
N GLY A 486 -11.06 -2.76 35.35
CA GLY A 486 -10.42 -2.53 34.05
C GLY A 486 -8.93 -2.75 34.18
N GLU A 487 -8.42 -3.77 33.51
CA GLU A 487 -6.99 -4.04 33.44
C GLU A 487 -6.54 -3.93 31.99
N LEU A 488 -5.60 -3.02 31.73
CA LEU A 488 -4.92 -2.91 30.45
C LEU A 488 -3.45 -3.21 30.69
N VAL A 489 -3.01 -4.35 30.15
CA VAL A 489 -1.65 -4.84 30.27
C VAL A 489 -1.03 -4.91 28.88
N VAL A 490 -0.10 -4.00 28.60
CA VAL A 490 0.63 -4.00 27.32
C VAL A 490 2.01 -4.63 27.54
N ARG A 491 2.24 -5.81 26.95
CA ARG A 491 3.52 -6.56 27.03
C ARG A 491 4.04 -6.82 25.62
N HIS A 492 4.65 -5.82 25.01
CA HIS A 492 5.12 -5.88 23.62
C HIS A 492 6.67 -5.81 23.58
N ILE A 493 7.29 -6.26 22.49
CA ILE A 493 8.77 -6.44 22.37
C ILE A 493 9.40 -5.41 21.40
N GLY A 494 8.63 -4.44 20.93
CA GLY A 494 9.09 -3.29 20.12
C GLY A 494 8.62 -1.93 20.66
N THR A 495 8.98 -0.84 19.99
CA THR A 495 8.59 0.56 20.29
C THR A 495 7.34 0.97 19.49
N PRO A 496 6.10 0.86 20.04
CA PRO A 496 4.93 1.49 19.44
C PRO A 496 5.05 3.01 19.38
N LEU A 497 4.39 3.64 18.40
CA LEU A 497 4.38 5.11 18.25
C LEU A 497 3.46 5.73 19.31
N ASN A 498 2.21 5.25 19.41
CA ASN A 498 1.18 5.79 20.29
C ASN A 498 0.51 4.71 21.13
N LEU A 499 0.53 4.87 22.45
CA LEU A 499 -0.21 4.03 23.39
C LEU A 499 -1.29 4.85 24.12
N HIS A 500 -2.56 4.50 23.91
CA HIS A 500 -3.68 5.16 24.56
C HIS A 500 -4.56 4.18 25.36
N GLY A 501 -4.59 4.36 26.68
CA GLY A 501 -5.51 3.68 27.58
C GLY A 501 -6.50 4.65 28.21
N ALA A 502 -7.80 4.46 27.95
CA ALA A 502 -8.85 5.24 28.58
C ALA A 502 -9.82 4.35 29.35
N PHE A 503 -10.01 4.68 30.62
CA PHE A 503 -11.00 4.04 31.48
C PHE A 503 -11.96 5.09 32.01
N VAL A 504 -13.20 5.05 31.52
CA VAL A 504 -14.21 6.07 31.79
C VAL A 504 -15.45 5.44 32.41
N VAL A 505 -15.72 5.81 33.66
CA VAL A 505 -16.86 5.31 34.43
C VAL A 505 -17.81 6.45 34.75
N ASN A 506 -19.02 6.35 34.22
CA ASN A 506 -20.08 7.35 34.41
C ASN A 506 -21.15 6.91 35.42
N GLN A 507 -20.81 5.99 36.35
CA GLN A 507 -21.76 5.39 37.30
C GLN A 507 -21.10 5.05 38.65
N GLY A 508 -21.92 4.76 39.67
CA GLY A 508 -21.44 4.40 41.01
C GLY A 508 -21.04 2.94 41.10
N SER A 509 -19.89 2.68 41.73
CA SER A 509 -19.35 1.36 42.03
C SER A 509 -18.87 1.33 43.48
N VAL A 510 -19.06 0.21 44.17
CA VAL A 510 -18.55 0.05 45.55
C VAL A 510 -17.03 -0.05 45.51
N ASP A 511 -16.53 -0.92 44.64
CA ASP A 511 -15.10 -1.10 44.38
C ASP A 511 -14.82 -0.79 42.91
N LEU A 512 -13.92 0.16 42.67
CA LEU A 512 -13.47 0.51 41.33
C LEU A 512 -11.95 0.42 41.27
N TYR A 513 -11.47 -0.55 40.50
CA TYR A 513 -10.04 -0.77 40.27
C TYR A 513 -9.73 -0.59 38.79
N ALA A 514 -8.81 0.31 38.50
CA ALA A 514 -8.15 0.32 37.21
C ALA A 514 -6.65 0.29 37.37
N GLU A 515 -6.04 -0.55 36.55
CA GLU A 515 -4.60 -0.66 36.43
C GLU A 515 -4.24 -0.56 34.97
N PHE A 516 -3.34 0.38 34.71
CA PHE A 516 -2.71 0.55 33.42
C PHE A 516 -1.23 0.30 33.63
N GLU A 517 -0.80 -0.87 33.16
CA GLU A 517 0.59 -1.33 33.26
C GLU A 517 1.22 -1.34 31.86
N VAL A 518 2.28 -0.55 31.71
CA VAL A 518 3.10 -0.53 30.50
C VAL A 518 4.52 -0.92 30.86
N ASN A 519 5.02 -1.94 30.20
CA ASN A 519 6.33 -2.53 30.47
C ASN A 519 7.27 -2.41 29.25
N GLN A 520 7.21 -1.28 28.55
CA GLN A 520 7.97 -1.00 27.31
C GLN A 520 7.98 0.49 26.92
N SER A 521 8.89 0.88 26.01
CA SER A 521 8.95 2.21 25.40
C SER A 521 7.78 2.51 24.45
N SER A 522 7.49 3.79 24.28
CA SER A 522 6.59 4.42 23.30
C SER A 522 7.06 5.84 22.98
N GLU A 523 6.56 6.48 21.93
CA GLU A 523 6.83 7.92 21.69
C GLU A 523 5.89 8.78 22.55
N ASP A 524 4.59 8.46 22.49
CA ASP A 524 3.51 9.10 23.25
C ASP A 524 2.73 8.07 24.09
N LEU A 525 2.67 8.28 25.41
CA LEU A 525 1.90 7.45 26.32
C LEU A 525 0.85 8.28 27.09
N TYR A 526 -0.42 8.02 26.80
CA TYR A 526 -1.56 8.70 27.43
C TYR A 526 -2.43 7.73 28.22
N GLY A 527 -2.52 7.97 29.52
CA GLY A 527 -3.44 7.28 30.43
C GLY A 527 -4.49 8.23 30.96
N GLU A 528 -5.76 7.94 30.69
CA GLU A 528 -6.87 8.72 31.20
C GLU A 528 -7.81 7.88 32.07
N TYR A 529 -8.04 8.39 33.28
CA TYR A 529 -8.97 7.81 34.22
C TYR A 529 -9.99 8.86 34.66
N ILE A 530 -11.25 8.67 34.27
CA ILE A 530 -12.34 9.59 34.56
C ILE A 530 -13.47 8.88 35.29
N VAL A 531 -13.83 9.40 36.47
CA VAL A 531 -14.98 8.95 37.26
C VAL A 531 -15.97 10.11 37.46
N ARG A 532 -17.24 9.90 37.08
CA ARG A 532 -18.27 10.97 37.05
C ARG A 532 -19.50 10.76 37.96
N HIS A 533 -19.47 9.89 38.99
CA HIS A 533 -20.66 9.55 39.78
C HIS A 533 -20.57 9.85 41.30
N GLU A 534 -21.70 9.77 42.02
CA GLU A 534 -21.92 10.30 43.38
C GLU A 534 -21.66 9.35 44.57
N GLN A 535 -21.21 8.09 44.42
CA GLN A 535 -21.22 7.13 45.55
C GLN A 535 -20.13 6.02 45.49
N ASP A 536 -18.88 6.36 45.21
CA ASP A 536 -17.79 5.37 45.16
C ASP A 536 -17.05 5.26 46.50
N GLU A 537 -16.98 4.06 47.09
CA GLU A 537 -16.42 3.83 48.44
C GLU A 537 -14.92 3.47 48.43
N ASN A 538 -14.44 2.74 47.42
CA ASN A 538 -13.03 2.37 47.27
C ASN A 538 -12.57 2.56 45.82
N LEU A 539 -11.87 3.67 45.56
CA LEU A 539 -11.28 3.96 44.25
C LEU A 539 -9.77 3.74 44.30
N LYS A 540 -9.26 2.82 43.48
CA LYS A 540 -7.83 2.66 43.26
C LYS A 540 -7.54 2.74 41.76
N ALA A 541 -6.81 3.78 41.36
CA ALA A 541 -6.16 3.82 40.06
C ALA A 541 -4.65 3.74 40.25
N VAL A 542 -4.06 2.79 39.53
CA VAL A 542 -2.61 2.62 39.44
C VAL A 542 -2.22 2.85 38.00
N PHE A 543 -1.34 3.82 37.81
CA PHE A 543 -0.63 4.00 36.56
C PHE A 543 0.83 3.63 36.82
N LEU A 544 1.23 2.47 36.30
CA LEU A 544 2.54 1.88 36.55
C LEU A 544 3.30 1.74 35.24
N VAL A 545 4.41 2.46 35.14
CA VAL A 545 5.34 2.38 34.00
C VAL A 545 6.65 1.77 34.48
N ILE A 546 6.98 0.61 33.96
CA ILE A 546 8.07 -0.24 34.48
C ILE A 546 9.32 -0.19 33.58
N ASP A 547 9.21 0.03 32.26
CA ASP A 547 10.37 -0.02 31.35
C ASP A 547 10.32 0.96 30.15
N LEU A 548 11.40 1.76 30.00
CA LEU A 548 11.95 2.50 28.83
C LEU A 548 11.31 3.79 28.22
N GLY A 549 12.18 4.66 27.66
CA GLY A 549 12.02 5.42 26.40
C GLY A 549 11.18 6.70 26.28
N ASP A 550 10.05 6.81 26.97
CA ASP A 550 8.99 7.76 26.52
C ASP A 550 9.38 9.24 26.57
N LEU A 551 9.19 9.97 25.45
CA LEU A 551 9.39 11.42 25.37
C LEU A 551 8.31 12.17 26.17
N ASP A 552 7.04 11.78 25.99
CA ASP A 552 5.87 12.47 26.52
C ASP A 552 4.96 11.52 27.34
N LEU A 553 5.01 11.64 28.68
CA LEU A 553 4.17 10.83 29.58
C LEU A 553 3.07 11.69 30.22
N LYS A 554 1.80 11.38 29.92
CA LYS A 554 0.64 12.13 30.46
C LYS A 554 -0.32 11.17 31.18
N GLY A 555 -0.37 11.28 32.50
CA GLY A 555 -1.36 10.61 33.35
C GLY A 555 -2.38 11.60 33.89
N GLN A 556 -3.66 11.41 33.55
CA GLN A 556 -4.73 12.26 34.05
C GLN A 556 -5.73 11.45 34.88
N PHE A 557 -5.97 11.93 36.09
CA PHE A 557 -6.94 11.37 37.03
C PHE A 557 -7.94 12.45 37.43
N PHE A 558 -9.16 12.33 36.93
CA PHE A 558 -10.26 13.24 37.25
C PHE A 558 -11.34 12.53 38.05
N VAL A 559 -11.55 13.00 39.29
CA VAL A 559 -12.70 12.61 40.11
C VAL A 559 -13.54 13.84 40.35
N ARG A 560 -14.69 13.91 39.70
CA ARG A 560 -15.61 15.05 39.83
C ARG A 560 -16.80 14.69 40.70
N ASN A 561 -16.66 14.48 42.03
CA ASN A 561 -17.87 14.47 42.88
C ASN A 561 -17.72 14.56 44.41
N ALA A 562 -18.89 14.75 45.04
CA ALA A 562 -19.28 14.96 46.44
C ALA A 562 -19.68 13.66 47.15
N GLY A 563 -18.72 12.85 47.61
CA GLY A 563 -19.06 11.72 48.49
C GLY A 563 -18.06 10.58 48.59
N SER A 564 -17.04 10.54 47.73
CA SER A 564 -16.12 9.40 47.71
C SER A 564 -15.23 9.35 48.96
N VAL A 565 -15.04 8.14 49.49
CA VAL A 565 -14.17 7.85 50.63
C VAL A 565 -12.96 7.03 50.13
N ASN A 566 -11.80 7.14 50.76
CA ASN A 566 -10.61 6.29 50.48
C ASN A 566 -10.09 6.31 49.03
N LEU A 567 -10.06 7.48 48.40
CA LEU A 567 -9.51 7.64 47.06
C LEU A 567 -7.97 7.48 47.06
N LYS A 568 -7.45 6.53 46.27
CA LYS A 568 -6.01 6.32 46.08
C LYS A 568 -5.64 6.42 44.60
N GLY A 569 -4.91 7.47 44.24
CA GLY A 569 -4.23 7.58 42.94
C GLY A 569 -2.74 7.37 43.13
N GLU A 570 -2.18 6.35 42.48
CA GLU A 570 -0.74 6.12 42.44
C GLU A 570 -0.23 6.28 41.01
N PHE A 571 0.69 7.22 40.85
CA PHE A 571 1.45 7.41 39.63
C PHE A 571 2.92 7.10 39.96
N ILE A 572 3.40 5.97 39.46
CA ILE A 572 4.73 5.45 39.79
C ILE A 572 5.53 5.33 38.49
N VAL A 573 6.62 6.09 38.40
CA VAL A 573 7.54 6.06 37.26
C VAL A 573 8.92 5.60 37.73
N SER A 574 9.44 4.54 37.10
CA SER A 574 10.60 3.80 37.60
C SER A 574 11.89 3.94 36.76
N HIS A 575 12.00 4.90 35.83
CA HIS A 575 13.08 4.91 34.82
C HIS A 575 13.70 6.30 34.50
N ALA A 576 14.82 6.30 33.75
CA ALA A 576 15.82 7.38 33.63
C ALA A 576 15.73 8.32 32.40
N ALA A 577 14.82 8.10 31.45
CA ALA A 577 14.87 8.75 30.13
C ALA A 577 13.70 9.68 29.77
N SER A 578 12.66 9.79 30.62
CA SER A 578 11.47 10.57 30.26
C SER A 578 11.68 12.08 30.42
N GLU A 579 11.37 12.86 29.37
CA GLU A 579 11.65 14.30 29.33
C GLU A 579 10.53 15.15 29.95
N ASP A 580 9.26 14.83 29.65
CA ASP A 580 8.08 15.55 30.13
C ASP A 580 7.10 14.62 30.87
N LEU A 581 7.08 14.72 32.21
CA LEU A 581 6.14 13.97 33.07
C LEU A 581 5.04 14.89 33.62
N LEU A 582 3.78 14.68 33.18
CA LEU A 582 2.60 15.38 33.72
C LEU A 582 1.68 14.39 34.43
N ALA A 583 1.54 14.57 35.74
CA ALA A 583 0.48 13.93 36.52
C ALA A 583 -0.53 14.98 36.97
N TYR A 584 -1.76 14.88 36.46
CA TYR A 584 -2.86 15.76 36.84
C TYR A 584 -3.86 15.01 37.70
N PHE A 585 -3.98 15.43 38.96
CA PHE A 585 -4.90 14.84 39.91
C PHE A 585 -5.86 15.92 40.41
N ASN A 586 -7.12 15.84 39.98
CA ASN A 586 -8.16 16.80 40.35
C ASN A 586 -9.32 16.11 41.01
N VAL A 587 -9.62 16.54 42.24
CA VAL A 587 -10.69 16.01 43.06
C VAL A 587 -11.53 17.15 43.60
N THR A 588 -12.82 17.14 43.31
CA THR A 588 -13.73 18.18 43.82
C THR A 588 -14.14 17.96 45.28
N GLN A 589 -14.37 16.72 45.74
CA GLN A 589 -14.60 16.41 47.16
C GLN A 589 -14.17 14.97 47.52
N ALA A 590 -13.49 14.78 48.65
CA ALA A 590 -13.14 13.44 49.13
C ALA A 590 -12.87 13.41 50.64
N VAL A 591 -13.10 12.25 51.25
CA VAL A 591 -12.67 11.91 52.61
C VAL A 591 -11.56 10.86 52.52
N ASN A 592 -10.40 11.07 53.15
CA ASN A 592 -9.21 10.19 53.05
C ASN A 592 -8.59 10.11 51.65
N LEU A 593 -8.20 11.25 51.08
CA LEU A 593 -7.55 11.32 49.78
C LEU A 593 -6.04 11.04 49.90
N ARG A 594 -5.53 10.08 49.12
CA ARG A 594 -4.09 9.83 48.96
C ARG A 594 -3.67 9.86 47.50
N GLY A 595 -3.05 10.98 47.09
CA GLY A 595 -2.33 11.07 45.83
C GLY A 595 -0.84 10.82 46.07
N ILE A 596 -0.25 9.86 45.35
CA ILE A 596 1.19 9.61 45.37
C ILE A 596 1.73 9.82 43.96
N PHE A 597 2.67 10.75 43.84
CA PHE A 597 3.53 10.89 42.67
C PHE A 597 4.95 10.56 43.12
N ASP A 598 5.44 9.40 42.68
CA ASP A 598 6.74 8.85 43.10
C ASP A 598 7.62 8.66 41.86
N VAL A 599 8.67 9.48 41.76
CA VAL A 599 9.67 9.44 40.67
C VAL A 599 11.00 9.05 41.29
N ARG A 600 11.53 7.88 40.90
CA ARG A 600 12.60 7.22 41.68
C ARG A 600 14.03 7.36 41.14
N GLN A 601 14.32 8.17 40.12
CA GLN A 601 15.65 8.19 39.46
C GLN A 601 16.11 9.56 38.88
N PRO A 602 17.42 9.76 38.64
CA PRO A 602 17.99 10.96 38.04
C PRO A 602 17.87 10.97 36.50
N GLY A 603 17.36 12.07 35.93
CA GLY A 603 17.27 12.26 34.46
C GLY A 603 16.02 13.00 34.00
N ALA A 604 14.91 12.87 34.75
CA ALA A 604 13.65 13.50 34.38
C ALA A 604 13.71 15.04 34.46
N THR A 605 13.30 15.70 33.38
CA THR A 605 13.12 17.15 33.31
C THR A 605 11.63 17.52 33.41
N ASN A 606 11.32 18.80 33.58
CA ASN A 606 9.95 19.35 33.49
C ASN A 606 8.82 18.64 34.30
N LEU A 607 9.15 18.03 35.44
CA LEU A 607 8.18 17.35 36.31
C LEU A 607 7.06 18.30 36.76
N ARG A 608 5.81 17.99 36.39
CA ARG A 608 4.65 18.74 36.85
C ARG A 608 3.62 17.81 37.47
N GLY A 609 3.64 17.71 38.80
CA GLY A 609 2.55 17.14 39.59
C GLY A 609 1.58 18.24 39.99
N ILE A 610 0.34 18.20 39.50
CA ILE A 610 -0.73 19.11 39.95
C ILE A 610 -1.70 18.30 40.81
N PHE A 611 -1.82 18.68 42.08
CA PHE A 611 -2.79 18.14 43.00
C PHE A 611 -3.75 19.26 43.40
N ASP A 612 -4.93 19.30 42.79
CA ASP A 612 -5.93 20.35 42.98
C ASP A 612 -7.15 19.79 43.71
N VAL A 613 -7.41 20.31 44.91
CA VAL A 613 -8.58 19.99 45.73
C VAL A 613 -9.36 21.26 45.97
N ARG A 614 -10.52 21.39 45.33
CA ARG A 614 -11.35 22.59 45.40
C ARG A 614 -12.60 22.26 46.21
N GLN A 615 -12.60 22.44 47.54
CA GLN A 615 -13.76 22.72 48.44
C GLN A 615 -13.43 22.57 49.96
N PRO A 616 -14.18 23.21 50.88
CA PRO A 616 -13.87 23.26 52.32
C PRO A 616 -14.17 22.00 53.15
N GLY A 617 -14.79 20.97 52.56
CA GLY A 617 -15.29 19.77 53.28
C GLY A 617 -14.31 18.59 53.38
N SER A 618 -13.14 18.66 52.73
CA SER A 618 -12.21 17.54 52.68
C SER A 618 -11.40 17.41 53.98
N VAL A 619 -11.34 16.20 54.55
CA VAL A 619 -10.56 15.86 55.75
C VAL A 619 -9.54 14.76 55.46
N ASP A 620 -8.42 14.75 56.20
CA ASP A 620 -7.32 13.77 56.07
C ASP A 620 -6.68 13.67 54.66
N LEU A 621 -6.45 14.82 54.04
CA LEU A 621 -5.72 14.93 52.76
C LEU A 621 -4.22 14.60 52.93
N LYS A 622 -3.73 13.58 52.22
CA LYS A 622 -2.31 13.23 52.15
C LYS A 622 -1.83 13.23 50.70
N ALA A 623 -1.18 14.31 50.28
CA ALA A 623 -0.41 14.33 49.04
C ALA A 623 1.05 14.00 49.34
N GLY A 624 1.58 12.98 48.67
CA GLY A 624 2.99 12.60 48.74
C GLY A 624 3.67 12.87 47.41
N PHE A 625 4.71 13.71 47.42
CA PHE A 625 5.61 13.90 46.30
C PHE A 625 6.99 13.42 46.74
N ARG A 626 7.50 12.37 46.10
CA ARG A 626 8.81 11.80 46.41
C ARG A 626 9.69 11.80 45.16
N ILE A 627 10.88 12.40 45.30
CA ILE A 627 11.96 12.30 44.33
C ILE A 627 13.17 11.74 45.07
N ASP A 628 13.71 10.61 44.60
CA ASP A 628 14.91 10.01 45.19
C ASP A 628 16.17 10.42 44.37
N LYS A 629 16.97 11.32 44.96
CA LYS A 629 18.34 11.80 44.57
C LYS A 629 18.51 12.75 43.35
N ASP A 630 19.48 13.66 43.52
CA ASP A 630 20.13 14.55 42.52
C ASP A 630 19.22 15.32 41.55
N PHE A 631 18.36 16.21 42.08
CA PHE A 631 17.44 17.04 41.29
C PHE A 631 17.73 18.54 41.40
N ILE A 632 17.64 19.27 40.28
CA ILE A 632 17.61 20.74 40.23
C ILE A 632 16.16 21.16 39.96
N SER A 633 15.41 21.55 40.98
CA SER A 633 14.02 21.99 40.77
C SER A 633 13.96 23.38 40.13
N LYS A 634 13.34 23.46 38.95
CA LYS A 634 12.88 24.72 38.34
C LYS A 634 11.42 25.00 38.70
N GLY A 635 11.11 24.98 40.01
CA GLY A 635 9.82 25.36 40.56
C GLY A 635 8.87 24.20 40.87
N LEU A 636 8.72 23.87 42.15
CA LEU A 636 7.59 23.11 42.67
C LEU A 636 6.52 24.12 43.13
N ASN A 637 5.35 24.15 42.48
CA ASN A 637 4.21 24.96 42.93
C ASN A 637 3.17 24.04 43.59
N VAL A 638 3.17 24.00 44.93
CA VAL A 638 2.08 23.39 45.70
C VAL A 638 1.16 24.52 46.15
N SER A 639 0.05 24.71 45.45
CA SER A 639 -0.95 25.73 45.79
C SER A 639 -2.10 25.08 46.56
N VAL A 640 -2.19 25.33 47.86
CA VAL A 640 -3.36 24.95 48.67
C VAL A 640 -4.26 26.17 48.78
N TYR A 641 -5.35 26.21 48.01
CA TYR A 641 -6.36 27.26 48.11
C TYR A 641 -7.33 26.92 49.26
N ARG A 642 -7.19 27.60 50.39
CA ARG A 642 -8.23 27.62 51.43
C ARG A 642 -9.10 28.84 51.19
N ASP A 643 -10.32 28.63 50.72
CA ASP A 643 -11.32 29.69 50.64
C ASP A 643 -11.63 30.15 52.07
N LEU A 644 -11.05 31.27 52.49
CA LEU A 644 -11.42 31.95 53.73
C LEU A 644 -12.67 32.77 53.42
N GLY A 645 -13.84 32.16 53.64
CA GLY A 645 -15.10 32.89 53.63
C GLY A 645 -14.99 34.14 54.50
N ILE A 646 -15.33 35.30 53.93
CA ILE A 646 -15.49 36.54 54.68
C ILE A 646 -16.64 36.33 55.65
N ILE A 647 -16.37 36.39 56.96
CA ILE A 647 -17.41 36.64 57.95
C ILE A 647 -17.68 38.14 57.91
N GLY A 648 -18.81 38.51 57.31
CA GLY A 648 -19.37 39.86 57.25
C GLY A 648 -20.87 39.77 56.98
#